data_AF-A0A9K3Q7P7-F1
#
_entry.id   AF-A0A9K3Q7P7-F1
#
_cell.length_a   1.000
_cell.length_b   1.000
_cell.length_c   1.000
_cell.angle_alpha   90.00
_cell.angle_beta   90.00
_cell.angle_gamma   90.00
#
_symmetry.space_group_name_H-M   'P 1'
#
loop_
_entity.id
_entity.type
_entity.pdbx_description
1 polymer ?
#
loop_
_entity_poly.entity_id
_entity_poly.type
_entity_poly.pdbx_seq_one_letter_code
_entity_poly.pdbx_strand_id
1 'polypeptide(L)'
;MTLSRSSNNNNNSNNSNNNNTFGTTGDSDGIVATSNTTSGGGGGSGASPRDLFELGHVTAALNLLAENASNRRASGTNNTKGTFSSFHFDTPQEEYNGVILTALVTDTTSDSTLLLNNMDIAQSKVLQSYGSTISQKADRDDMIMCHNKALVYLADGDIHEAIETAWVKVRPILLATRENTKVAGELLQLACRMGFVLLESLLTLWPMRMYKPEQVFSDDDPTLDINLIITWLTDVIIDREVGESDPQLKFLLSLYKSRVDFFERDKNHRITDASIRSARKELKQAMEIFQHKLRAATNDSTSLASSSYSEELNASGSGKGNRNASGAKSPTALLMNNGGNSNHMPRVLQSQNQAVLNLKANAEQLKGNMKKSLILCAEANGTFEDGDGASENNNYYEAIHQNNLGIVYETSGKSHLALHAFSKAILLASMSAHDRPKANESNEGCTAPLFDMDGTARPDLTLPVLHNAGISSLKTGNYMGAYNCLAIVIREGCKIWGVRPRTWLRVAEACIGLHNRLKKDKKVPKCCKLDINGTTRGILVGENNVSDPAEGWDFDSEVAIPTLGSPEDLEEVRTKPIVRARFALEVAIELYPEEDEQVYDLTIQAVRLSLAYVYLEMKDYRGAFQYADRTLRSLPHFKNDPDMDAARKAMLSRQEATARMYASEASAMLGKSLESMKYLAGDGQNDAIDRLASDLAGVTFVMAANDPKAKARLAKAQTMVRCSASAASAAVGNLSASKQLALSAQAMENSYSISRDHSSARRAMLYSMLREGNHGAALSLLRSAR
;
A
#
# COMPACT_ATOMS: atom_id res chain seq x y z
N MET A 1 -40.57 -4.49 36.78
CA MET A 1 -40.76 -4.91 38.18
C MET A 1 -40.99 -6.42 38.22
N THR A 2 -40.42 -7.08 39.24
CA THR A 2 -40.52 -8.51 39.64
C THR A 2 -39.83 -9.60 38.78
N LEU A 3 -38.55 -9.79 39.11
CA LEU A 3 -37.76 -11.02 39.34
C LEU A 3 -38.51 -12.37 39.51
N SER A 4 -37.98 -13.47 38.92
CA SER A 4 -37.16 -14.51 39.60
C SER A 4 -37.30 -15.98 39.08
N ARG A 5 -36.17 -16.70 39.20
CA ARG A 5 -35.87 -18.18 39.19
C ARG A 5 -35.71 -18.87 37.82
N SER A 6 -34.53 -19.36 37.42
CA SER A 6 -33.53 -20.31 38.01
C SER A 6 -33.95 -21.77 37.94
N SER A 7 -33.20 -22.57 37.17
CA SER A 7 -32.91 -23.99 37.44
C SER A 7 -31.59 -24.38 36.79
N ASN A 8 -30.65 -24.76 37.67
CA ASN A 8 -29.40 -25.46 37.40
C ASN A 8 -29.64 -26.86 36.83
N ASN A 9 -28.71 -27.37 36.04
CA ASN A 9 -28.25 -28.74 36.21
C ASN A 9 -26.78 -28.90 35.81
N ASN A 10 -25.97 -29.25 36.81
CA ASN A 10 -24.62 -29.80 36.67
C ASN A 10 -24.71 -31.25 36.19
N ASN A 11 -23.76 -31.70 35.37
CA ASN A 11 -23.01 -32.91 35.71
C ASN A 11 -21.66 -32.96 35.00
N ASN A 12 -20.70 -33.48 35.76
CA ASN A 12 -19.27 -33.43 35.58
C ASN A 12 -18.74 -34.80 35.14
N SER A 13 -17.49 -34.80 34.66
CA SER A 13 -16.52 -35.92 34.58
C SER A 13 -16.79 -37.09 33.61
N ASN A 14 -15.89 -37.30 32.64
CA ASN A 14 -14.75 -38.19 32.89
C ASN A 14 -13.68 -38.18 31.79
N ASN A 15 -12.48 -38.44 32.30
CA ASN A 15 -11.14 -38.43 31.72
C ASN A 15 -10.86 -39.76 30.98
N SER A 16 -10.16 -39.73 29.84
CA SER A 16 -9.26 -40.83 29.45
C SER A 16 -8.27 -40.41 28.35
N ASN A 17 -6.99 -40.46 28.73
CA ASN A 17 -5.83 -40.53 27.87
C ASN A 17 -5.91 -41.73 26.91
N ASN A 18 -5.34 -41.59 25.71
CA ASN A 18 -4.55 -42.68 25.12
C ASN A 18 -3.52 -42.17 24.11
N ASN A 19 -2.27 -42.46 24.45
CA ASN A 19 -1.10 -42.47 23.58
C ASN A 19 -1.25 -43.55 22.50
N ASN A 20 -0.62 -43.34 21.34
CA ASN A 20 -0.11 -44.45 20.53
C ASN A 20 1.20 -44.04 19.84
N THR A 21 2.28 -44.48 20.47
CA THR A 21 3.60 -44.73 19.91
C THR A 21 3.58 -46.07 19.15
N PHE A 22 4.15 -46.12 17.95
CA PHE A 22 4.52 -47.39 17.32
C PHE A 22 5.96 -47.30 16.81
N GLY A 23 6.79 -48.24 17.26
CA GLY A 23 8.16 -48.40 16.84
C GLY A 23 8.45 -49.86 16.44
N THR A 24 9.21 -49.98 15.34
CA THR A 24 10.24 -50.97 14.99
C THR A 24 9.90 -52.43 14.73
N THR A 25 10.41 -52.90 13.56
CA THR A 25 11.14 -54.15 13.20
C THR A 25 10.87 -54.39 11.71
N GLY A 26 11.76 -54.84 10.83
CA GLY A 26 13.14 -55.31 10.87
C GLY A 26 13.45 -55.91 9.48
N ASP A 27 14.74 -56.02 9.19
CA ASP A 27 15.40 -56.98 8.30
C ASP A 27 15.53 -56.76 6.78
N SER A 28 16.82 -56.93 6.44
CA SER A 28 17.56 -57.02 5.21
C SER A 28 17.31 -58.29 4.42
N ASP A 29 17.42 -58.22 3.09
CA ASP A 29 18.18 -59.20 2.30
C ASP A 29 18.60 -58.60 0.95
N GLY A 30 19.87 -58.85 0.60
CA GLY A 30 20.49 -58.41 -0.64
C GLY A 30 20.46 -59.47 -1.73
N ILE A 31 20.55 -59.04 -2.99
CA ILE A 31 21.08 -59.86 -4.08
C ILE A 31 22.04 -59.03 -4.95
N VAL A 32 23.19 -59.66 -5.14
CA VAL A 32 24.37 -59.32 -5.92
C VAL A 32 24.12 -59.52 -7.42
N ALA A 33 24.61 -58.60 -8.26
CA ALA A 33 25.12 -58.95 -9.59
C ALA A 33 26.18 -57.92 -10.04
N THR A 34 27.40 -58.43 -10.12
CA THR A 34 28.63 -57.82 -10.62
C THR A 34 28.71 -57.82 -12.15
N SER A 35 29.26 -56.75 -12.75
CA SER A 35 30.28 -56.88 -13.81
C SER A 35 31.04 -55.56 -14.06
N ASN A 36 32.35 -55.64 -13.78
CA ASN A 36 33.51 -54.89 -14.29
C ASN A 36 33.40 -54.48 -15.79
N THR A 37 34.09 -53.47 -16.35
CA THR A 37 35.49 -53.02 -16.18
C THR A 37 35.76 -51.70 -16.95
N THR A 38 36.81 -50.96 -16.52
CA THR A 38 37.69 -49.99 -17.24
C THR A 38 37.07 -48.68 -17.75
N SER A 39 37.63 -47.47 -17.59
CA SER A 39 38.96 -46.95 -17.22
C SER A 39 38.78 -45.44 -16.96
N GLY A 40 39.31 -44.85 -15.89
CA GLY A 40 40.52 -44.02 -15.97
C GLY A 40 40.23 -42.52 -16.16
N GLY A 41 40.55 -41.69 -15.15
CA GLY A 41 40.59 -40.23 -15.29
C GLY A 41 40.31 -39.49 -13.99
N GLY A 42 41.35 -39.24 -13.21
CA GLY A 42 41.28 -38.38 -12.03
C GLY A 42 41.07 -36.91 -12.41
N GLY A 43 40.33 -36.19 -11.58
CA GLY A 43 40.15 -34.74 -11.70
C GLY A 43 39.49 -34.21 -10.44
N GLY A 44 40.31 -33.81 -9.46
CA GLY A 44 39.85 -33.06 -8.30
C GLY A 44 39.40 -31.66 -8.74
N SER A 45 38.16 -31.31 -8.45
CA SER A 45 37.67 -29.94 -8.56
C SER A 45 38.18 -29.16 -7.35
N GLY A 46 39.36 -28.58 -7.49
CA GLY A 46 39.82 -27.49 -6.64
C GLY A 46 38.92 -26.29 -6.83
N ALA A 47 38.56 -25.64 -5.72
CA ALA A 47 38.06 -24.28 -5.74
C ALA A 47 39.07 -23.40 -6.51
N SER A 48 38.54 -22.55 -7.39
CA SER A 48 39.32 -21.58 -8.17
C SER A 48 40.14 -20.69 -7.23
N PRO A 49 41.47 -20.55 -7.42
CA PRO A 49 42.30 -19.61 -6.67
C PRO A 49 41.90 -18.13 -6.81
N ARG A 50 40.94 -17.81 -7.69
CA ARG A 50 40.44 -16.44 -7.89
C ARG A 50 39.32 -16.06 -6.91
N ASP A 51 38.49 -17.01 -6.46
CA ASP A 51 37.40 -16.71 -5.52
C ASP A 51 37.94 -16.44 -4.10
N LEU A 52 39.11 -17.02 -3.78
CA LEU A 52 39.90 -16.70 -2.58
C LEU A 52 40.72 -15.40 -2.71
N PHE A 53 40.95 -14.93 -3.93
CA PHE A 53 41.74 -13.72 -4.20
C PHE A 53 40.91 -12.46 -3.93
N GLU A 54 39.65 -12.41 -4.36
CA GLU A 54 38.78 -11.23 -4.17
C GLU A 54 38.27 -11.07 -2.72
N LEU A 55 37.88 -12.16 -2.05
CA LEU A 55 37.61 -12.16 -0.60
C LEU A 55 38.85 -11.76 0.20
N GLY A 56 40.03 -12.16 -0.29
CA GLY A 56 41.33 -11.81 0.26
C GLY A 56 41.61 -10.32 0.17
N HIS A 57 41.20 -9.61 -0.88
CA HIS A 57 41.45 -8.17 -1.03
C HIS A 57 40.58 -7.29 -0.14
N VAL A 58 39.30 -7.63 0.09
CA VAL A 58 38.43 -6.89 1.02
C VAL A 58 38.84 -7.16 2.46
N THR A 59 39.09 -8.43 2.80
CA THR A 59 39.60 -8.82 4.11
C THR A 59 40.99 -8.24 4.36
N ALA A 60 41.87 -8.18 3.34
CA ALA A 60 43.17 -7.56 3.43
C ALA A 60 43.09 -6.03 3.50
N ALA A 61 42.16 -5.37 2.81
CA ALA A 61 41.97 -3.92 2.90
C ALA A 61 41.41 -3.52 4.28
N LEU A 62 40.45 -4.27 4.83
CA LEU A 62 39.93 -4.09 6.19
C LEU A 62 40.97 -4.47 7.26
N ASN A 63 41.80 -5.50 7.02
CA ASN A 63 42.92 -5.84 7.89
C ASN A 63 44.03 -4.78 7.80
N LEU A 64 44.33 -4.22 6.63
CA LEU A 64 45.30 -3.13 6.45
C LEU A 64 44.81 -1.84 7.12
N LEU A 65 43.52 -1.53 7.02
CA LEU A 65 42.91 -0.38 7.72
C LEU A 65 42.96 -0.60 9.25
N ALA A 66 42.60 -1.79 9.74
CA ALA A 66 42.68 -2.13 11.16
C ALA A 66 44.13 -2.21 11.70
N GLU A 67 45.07 -2.68 10.88
CA GLU A 67 46.49 -2.82 11.22
C GLU A 67 47.20 -1.46 11.17
N ASN A 68 46.83 -0.57 10.25
CA ASN A 68 47.30 0.82 10.22
C ASN A 68 46.78 1.64 11.42
N ALA A 69 45.53 1.42 11.85
CA ALA A 69 44.97 2.01 13.06
C ALA A 69 45.70 1.53 14.34
N SER A 70 46.07 0.25 14.38
CA SER A 70 46.87 -0.33 15.47
C SER A 70 48.32 0.18 15.48
N ASN A 71 48.98 0.25 14.31
CA ASN A 71 50.38 0.64 14.18
C ASN A 71 50.63 2.14 14.41
N ARG A 72 49.70 3.03 14.06
CA ARG A 72 49.83 4.48 14.35
C ARG A 72 49.83 4.83 15.84
N ARG A 73 49.28 3.97 16.71
CA ARG A 73 49.34 4.17 18.18
C ARG A 73 50.60 3.59 18.82
N ALA A 74 51.29 2.66 18.15
CA ALA A 74 52.52 2.06 18.64
C ALA A 74 53.78 2.90 18.31
N SER A 75 53.79 3.71 17.25
CA SER A 75 54.95 4.51 16.86
C SER A 75 54.64 6.02 16.78
N GLY A 76 54.94 6.75 17.85
CA GLY A 76 54.91 8.22 17.86
C GLY A 76 56.10 8.86 17.13
N THR A 77 56.32 8.57 15.85
CA THR A 77 57.40 9.22 15.07
C THR A 77 57.01 9.45 13.61
N ASN A 78 57.01 10.72 13.21
CA ASN A 78 56.85 11.20 11.83
C ASN A 78 58.13 11.00 11.01
N ASN A 79 58.08 10.16 9.97
CA ASN A 79 58.67 10.43 8.65
C ASN A 79 58.66 9.17 7.77
N THR A 80 57.99 9.22 6.61
CA THR A 80 58.57 8.80 5.32
C THR A 80 57.64 9.15 4.16
N LYS A 81 58.18 9.82 3.14
CA LYS A 81 57.55 10.09 1.84
C LYS A 81 57.70 8.87 0.92
N GLY A 82 56.62 8.46 0.26
CA GLY A 82 56.65 7.44 -0.80
C GLY A 82 55.28 7.24 -1.45
N THR A 83 55.23 7.31 -2.77
CA THR A 83 54.06 7.45 -3.65
C THR A 83 53.16 6.21 -3.76
N PHE A 84 52.00 6.30 -3.12
CA PHE A 84 50.66 5.90 -3.59
C PHE A 84 49.72 6.86 -2.85
N SER A 85 48.74 7.49 -3.49
CA SER A 85 47.84 8.44 -2.81
C SER A 85 46.95 7.70 -1.81
N SER A 86 47.46 7.47 -0.60
CA SER A 86 46.70 6.94 0.52
C SER A 86 45.63 7.96 0.90
N PHE A 87 44.37 7.55 0.96
CA PHE A 87 43.37 8.29 1.71
C PHE A 87 43.88 8.40 3.16
N HIS A 88 44.25 9.62 3.57
CA HIS A 88 44.57 9.92 4.96
C HIS A 88 43.25 10.16 5.68
N PHE A 89 42.95 9.31 6.65
CA PHE A 89 41.88 9.48 7.61
C PHE A 89 42.55 9.84 8.94
N ASP A 90 42.26 11.02 9.45
CA ASP A 90 42.85 11.63 10.65
C ASP A 90 42.03 11.33 11.91
N THR A 91 40.81 10.77 11.77
CA THR A 91 39.95 10.38 12.89
C THR A 91 39.32 8.99 12.70
N PRO A 92 39.01 8.24 13.78
CA PRO A 92 38.26 6.98 13.70
C PRO A 92 36.90 7.11 12.98
N GLN A 93 36.26 8.28 13.08
CA GLN A 93 35.06 8.62 12.32
C GLN A 93 35.27 8.53 10.80
N GLU A 94 36.45 8.89 10.31
CA GLU A 94 36.81 8.81 8.89
C GLU A 94 37.22 7.38 8.49
N GLU A 95 37.76 6.57 9.40
CA GLU A 95 37.97 5.13 9.18
C GLU A 95 36.65 4.32 9.13
N TYR A 96 35.63 4.70 9.91
CA TYR A 96 34.31 4.02 9.91
C TYR A 96 33.36 4.49 8.82
N ASN A 97 33.33 5.81 8.55
CA ASN A 97 32.81 6.29 7.28
C ASN A 97 33.58 5.64 6.14
N GLY A 98 34.86 5.34 6.33
CA GLY A 98 35.71 4.52 5.48
C GLY A 98 35.20 3.10 5.26
N VAL A 99 34.51 2.44 6.20
CA VAL A 99 33.93 1.10 5.99
C VAL A 99 32.65 1.17 5.16
N ILE A 100 31.77 2.13 5.42
CA ILE A 100 30.62 2.41 4.53
C ILE A 100 31.10 2.92 3.16
N LEU A 101 32.11 3.79 3.13
CA LEU A 101 32.75 4.29 1.91
C LEU A 101 33.48 3.17 1.18
N THR A 102 34.09 2.21 1.87
CA THR A 102 34.72 1.04 1.24
C THR A 102 33.63 0.09 0.73
N ALA A 103 32.51 -0.11 1.44
CA ALA A 103 31.35 -0.83 0.92
C ALA A 103 30.72 -0.12 -0.31
N LEU A 104 30.63 1.23 -0.28
CA LEU A 104 30.17 2.10 -1.38
C LEU A 104 31.15 2.12 -2.58
N VAL A 105 32.47 2.08 -2.33
CA VAL A 105 33.53 2.22 -3.34
C VAL A 105 33.93 0.87 -3.94
N THR A 106 33.90 -0.21 -3.16
CA THR A 106 34.27 -1.55 -3.64
C THR A 106 33.14 -2.27 -4.36
N ASP A 107 31.89 -1.79 -4.28
CA ASP A 107 30.76 -2.33 -5.03
C ASP A 107 30.53 -3.85 -4.84
N THR A 108 31.07 -4.43 -3.75
CA THR A 108 31.18 -5.89 -3.56
C THR A 108 30.18 -6.45 -2.56
N THR A 109 29.39 -5.63 -1.87
CA THR A 109 28.41 -6.13 -0.89
C THR A 109 27.03 -5.52 -1.14
N SER A 110 26.43 -5.92 -2.25
CA SER A 110 25.01 -5.77 -2.53
C SER A 110 24.14 -6.69 -1.63
N ASP A 111 24.80 -7.51 -0.80
CA ASP A 111 24.23 -8.35 0.25
C ASP A 111 24.32 -7.62 1.61
N SER A 112 23.16 -7.21 2.12
CA SER A 112 22.99 -6.58 3.43
C SER A 112 23.52 -7.46 4.56
N THR A 113 23.40 -8.78 4.46
CA THR A 113 23.86 -9.72 5.50
C THR A 113 25.38 -9.75 5.59
N LEU A 114 26.07 -9.76 4.45
CA LEU A 114 27.53 -9.70 4.40
C LEU A 114 28.05 -8.36 4.93
N LEU A 115 27.37 -7.26 4.58
CA LEU A 115 27.71 -5.94 5.08
C LEU A 115 27.55 -5.85 6.61
N LEU A 116 26.44 -6.36 7.15
CA LEU A 116 26.20 -6.42 8.60
C LEU A 116 27.26 -7.27 9.31
N ASN A 117 27.60 -8.44 8.78
CA ASN A 117 28.65 -9.30 9.33
C ASN A 117 30.02 -8.59 9.35
N ASN A 118 30.36 -7.87 8.28
CA ASN A 118 31.60 -7.10 8.21
C ASN A 118 31.62 -5.96 9.23
N MET A 119 30.48 -5.32 9.47
CA MET A 119 30.33 -4.31 10.51
C MET A 119 30.47 -4.92 11.92
N ASP A 120 29.96 -6.12 12.18
CA ASP A 120 30.14 -6.83 13.45
C ASP A 120 31.62 -7.18 13.73
N ILE A 121 32.33 -7.65 12.70
CA ILE A 121 33.76 -7.94 12.78
C ILE A 121 34.55 -6.65 13.04
N ALA A 122 34.22 -5.56 12.34
CA ALA A 122 34.84 -4.27 12.52
C ALA A 122 34.60 -3.75 13.95
N GLN A 123 33.36 -3.76 14.42
CA GLN A 123 32.99 -3.36 15.79
C GLN A 123 33.78 -4.16 16.84
N SER A 124 33.90 -5.47 16.65
CA SER A 124 34.65 -6.34 17.56
C SER A 124 36.14 -5.97 17.64
N LYS A 125 36.78 -5.71 16.49
CA LYS A 125 38.20 -5.28 16.44
C LYS A 125 38.41 -3.93 17.10
N VAL A 126 37.48 -3.00 16.89
CA VAL A 126 37.51 -1.66 17.47
C VAL A 126 37.39 -1.71 18.99
N LEU A 127 36.42 -2.46 19.50
CA LEU A 127 36.22 -2.63 20.94
C LEU A 127 37.45 -3.28 21.60
N GLN A 128 38.08 -4.25 20.93
CA GLN A 128 39.33 -4.86 21.40
C GLN A 128 40.50 -3.85 21.45
N SER A 129 40.52 -2.86 20.55
CA SER A 129 41.58 -1.84 20.49
C SER A 129 41.51 -0.79 21.62
N TYR A 130 40.37 -0.66 22.30
CA TYR A 130 40.15 0.36 23.32
C TYR A 130 40.75 0.00 24.70
N GLY A 131 41.10 -1.26 24.95
CA GLY A 131 41.59 -1.71 26.26
C GLY A 131 40.62 -1.38 27.40
N SER A 132 41.10 -1.32 28.64
CA SER A 132 40.26 -1.10 29.84
C SER A 132 39.96 0.37 30.19
N THR A 133 40.44 1.35 29.43
CA THR A 133 40.65 2.71 29.99
C THR A 133 40.04 3.90 29.24
N ILE A 134 39.07 3.75 28.33
CA ILE A 134 38.40 4.91 27.71
C ILE A 134 36.91 4.62 27.45
N SER A 135 36.00 5.19 28.26
CA SER A 135 34.54 5.01 28.11
C SER A 135 33.95 5.87 26.98
N GLN A 136 34.19 7.19 26.98
CA GLN A 136 33.44 8.12 26.11
C GLN A 136 33.71 7.95 24.61
N LYS A 137 34.94 7.58 24.22
CA LYS A 137 35.29 7.35 22.82
C LYS A 137 34.72 6.03 22.31
N ALA A 138 34.68 5.01 23.17
CA ALA A 138 34.03 3.75 22.87
C ALA A 138 32.52 3.95 22.67
N ASP A 139 31.87 4.74 23.52
CA ASP A 139 30.44 5.07 23.41
C ASP A 139 30.11 5.79 22.08
N ARG A 140 30.97 6.72 21.65
CA ARG A 140 30.82 7.41 20.35
C ARG A 140 30.90 6.45 19.17
N ASP A 141 31.95 5.63 19.13
CA ASP A 141 32.17 4.70 18.02
C ASP A 141 31.06 3.64 17.94
N ASP A 142 30.61 3.16 19.09
CA ASP A 142 29.51 2.21 19.20
C ASP A 142 28.18 2.80 18.68
N MET A 143 27.90 4.08 18.98
CA MET A 143 26.77 4.78 18.39
C MET A 143 26.88 4.94 16.87
N ILE A 144 28.08 5.21 16.34
CA ILE A 144 28.29 5.31 14.89
C ILE A 144 28.00 3.95 14.24
N MET A 145 28.46 2.85 14.84
CA MET A 145 28.16 1.50 14.37
C MET A 145 26.66 1.21 14.38
N CYS A 146 25.95 1.51 15.47
CA CYS A 146 24.50 1.33 15.52
C CYS A 146 23.76 2.20 14.50
N HIS A 147 24.17 3.45 14.31
CA HIS A 147 23.59 4.32 13.28
C HIS A 147 23.74 3.71 11.88
N ASN A 148 24.95 3.25 11.56
CA ASN A 148 25.27 2.64 10.28
C ASN A 148 24.51 1.33 10.06
N LYS A 149 24.41 0.46 11.08
CA LYS A 149 23.64 -0.80 10.99
C LYS A 149 22.16 -0.51 10.78
N ALA A 150 21.60 0.46 11.50
CA ALA A 150 20.22 0.88 11.33
C ALA A 150 19.95 1.41 9.91
N LEU A 151 20.91 2.11 9.30
CA LEU A 151 20.82 2.54 7.90
C LEU A 151 20.85 1.35 6.92
N VAL A 152 21.66 0.33 7.17
CA VAL A 152 21.68 -0.91 6.35
C VAL A 152 20.34 -1.64 6.45
N TYR A 153 19.83 -1.87 7.66
CA TYR A 153 18.52 -2.48 7.87
C TYR A 153 17.39 -1.68 7.21
N LEU A 154 17.43 -0.34 7.31
CA LEU A 154 16.45 0.53 6.65
C LEU A 154 16.50 0.42 5.12
N ALA A 155 17.70 0.37 4.54
CA ALA A 155 17.88 0.22 3.10
C ALA A 155 17.45 -1.16 2.59
N ASP A 156 17.70 -2.22 3.38
CA ASP A 156 17.28 -3.60 3.10
C ASP A 156 15.76 -3.81 3.26
N GLY A 157 15.08 -2.89 3.96
CA GLY A 157 13.66 -2.97 4.25
C GLY A 157 13.34 -3.74 5.53
N ASP A 158 14.34 -4.10 6.34
CA ASP A 158 14.16 -4.72 7.66
C ASP A 158 13.91 -3.65 8.73
N ILE A 159 12.71 -3.06 8.65
CA ILE A 159 12.40 -1.84 9.39
C ILE A 159 12.36 -2.06 10.91
N HIS A 160 12.05 -3.27 11.37
CA HIS A 160 11.97 -3.57 12.81
C HIS A 160 13.37 -3.55 13.44
N GLU A 161 14.33 -4.20 12.80
CA GLU A 161 15.73 -4.30 13.17
C GLU A 161 16.40 -2.92 13.10
N ALA A 162 16.04 -2.11 12.09
CA ALA A 162 16.47 -0.71 12.01
C ALA A 162 16.01 0.11 13.23
N ILE A 163 14.75 -0.07 13.65
CA ILE A 163 14.19 0.61 14.81
C ILE A 163 14.86 0.14 16.10
N GLU A 164 14.95 -1.17 16.32
CA GLU A 164 15.55 -1.74 17.52
C GLU A 164 17.00 -1.28 17.68
N THR A 165 17.79 -1.42 16.61
CA THR A 165 19.21 -1.03 16.59
C THR A 165 19.40 0.45 16.94
N ALA A 166 18.57 1.34 16.38
CA ALA A 166 18.67 2.76 16.66
C ALA A 166 18.12 3.13 18.04
N TRP A 167 17.01 2.52 18.47
CA TRP A 167 16.30 2.85 19.70
C TRP A 167 17.12 2.50 20.94
N VAL A 168 17.82 1.36 20.94
CA VAL A 168 18.70 0.93 22.04
C VAL A 168 19.71 2.01 22.43
N LYS A 169 20.20 2.81 21.47
CA LYS A 169 21.16 3.90 21.73
C LYS A 169 20.52 5.24 21.99
N VAL A 170 19.42 5.56 21.31
CA VAL A 170 18.76 6.86 21.46
C VAL A 170 17.99 6.95 22.78
N ARG A 171 17.37 5.85 23.25
CA ARG A 171 16.51 5.84 24.44
C ARG A 171 17.21 6.33 25.71
N PRO A 172 18.42 5.85 26.09
CA PRO A 172 19.11 6.34 27.29
C PRO A 172 19.45 7.84 27.19
N ILE A 173 19.83 8.33 26.01
CA ILE A 173 20.15 9.75 25.77
C ILE A 173 18.90 10.61 25.89
N LEU A 174 17.77 10.14 25.35
CA LEU A 174 16.49 10.80 25.46
C LEU A 174 16.06 10.96 26.92
N LEU A 175 16.19 9.89 27.72
CA LEU A 175 15.90 9.91 29.16
C LEU A 175 16.85 10.84 29.92
N ALA A 176 18.16 10.75 29.65
CA ALA A 176 19.18 11.59 30.28
C ALA A 176 19.01 13.09 29.95
N THR A 177 18.58 13.39 28.71
CA THR A 177 18.29 14.77 28.27
C THR A 177 17.15 15.36 29.09
N ARG A 178 16.10 14.58 29.37
CA ARG A 178 14.95 14.98 30.20
C ARG A 178 15.36 15.31 31.64
N GLU A 179 16.40 14.63 32.15
CA GLU A 179 16.97 14.85 33.47
C GLU A 179 17.97 16.03 33.52
N ASN A 180 18.10 16.81 32.45
CA ASN A 180 19.04 17.94 32.33
C ASN A 180 20.52 17.56 32.52
N THR A 181 20.88 16.30 32.23
CA THR A 181 22.29 15.90 32.23
C THR A 181 23.01 16.44 30.98
N LYS A 182 24.29 16.83 31.16
CA LYS A 182 25.13 17.31 30.06
C LYS A 182 25.60 16.11 29.23
N VAL A 183 25.07 15.98 28.03
CA VAL A 183 25.56 15.06 26.99
C VAL A 183 26.60 15.80 26.14
N ALA A 184 27.67 15.13 25.73
CA ALA A 184 28.68 15.74 24.84
C ALA A 184 28.05 16.14 23.49
N GLY A 185 28.41 17.31 22.96
CA GLY A 185 27.78 17.89 21.77
C GLY A 185 27.84 17.00 20.52
N GLU A 186 28.96 16.30 20.30
CA GLU A 186 29.11 15.39 19.16
C GLU A 186 28.19 14.15 19.26
N LEU A 187 28.08 13.57 20.47
CA LEU A 187 27.17 12.45 20.72
C LEU A 187 25.72 12.86 20.52
N LEU A 188 25.38 14.10 20.89
CA LEU A 188 24.05 14.65 20.72
C LEU A 188 23.69 14.82 19.23
N GLN A 189 24.64 15.30 18.40
CA GLN A 189 24.42 15.41 16.96
C GLN A 189 24.20 14.04 16.30
N LEU A 190 24.96 13.03 16.71
CA LEU A 190 24.79 11.66 16.23
C LEU A 190 23.46 11.05 16.69
N ALA A 191 23.09 11.28 17.95
CA ALA A 191 21.79 10.88 18.48
C ALA A 191 20.64 11.50 17.66
N CYS A 192 20.74 12.78 17.29
CA CYS A 192 19.74 13.43 16.43
C CYS A 192 19.62 12.74 15.06
N ARG A 193 20.73 12.36 14.43
CA ARG A 193 20.73 11.62 13.16
C ARG A 193 20.06 10.25 13.30
N MET A 194 20.37 9.52 14.37
CA MET A 194 19.68 8.27 14.70
C MET A 194 18.18 8.49 14.97
N GLY A 195 17.81 9.61 15.60
CA GLY A 195 16.43 10.04 15.75
C GLY A 195 15.70 10.19 14.43
N PHE A 196 16.34 10.76 13.41
CA PHE A 196 15.75 10.84 12.05
C PHE A 196 15.61 9.47 11.37
N VAL A 197 16.58 8.55 11.56
CA VAL A 197 16.48 7.16 11.07
C VAL A 197 15.30 6.44 11.74
N LEU A 198 15.11 6.63 13.05
CA LEU A 198 13.95 6.12 13.77
C LEU A 198 12.65 6.69 13.22
N LEU A 199 12.58 8.01 12.99
CA LEU A 199 11.39 8.64 12.40
C LEU A 199 11.09 8.08 11.00
N GLU A 200 12.10 7.90 10.14
CA GLU A 200 11.90 7.32 8.81
C GLU A 200 11.36 5.89 8.89
N SER A 201 11.96 5.08 9.76
CA SER A 201 11.57 3.69 9.97
C SER A 201 10.14 3.59 10.51
N LEU A 202 9.81 4.41 11.51
CA LEU A 202 8.47 4.48 12.11
C LEU A 202 7.42 4.99 11.12
N LEU A 203 7.76 5.97 10.27
CA LEU A 203 6.89 6.44 9.19
C LEU A 203 6.66 5.37 8.11
N THR A 204 7.65 4.53 7.85
CA THR A 204 7.55 3.41 6.90
C THR A 204 6.61 2.31 7.42
N LEU A 205 6.67 2.01 8.72
CA LEU A 205 5.75 1.09 9.39
C LEU A 205 4.40 1.72 9.74
N TRP A 206 4.24 3.04 9.65
CA TRP A 206 3.02 3.73 10.08
C TRP A 206 1.71 3.16 9.51
N PRO A 207 1.63 2.78 8.20
CA PRO A 207 0.41 2.18 7.68
C PRO A 207 0.07 0.81 8.30
N MET A 208 1.02 0.16 8.97
CA MET A 208 0.84 -1.12 9.69
C MET A 208 0.30 -0.93 11.11
N ARG A 209 0.84 0.07 11.83
CA ARG A 209 0.43 0.40 13.21
C ARG A 209 -1.06 0.72 13.35
N MET A 210 -1.71 1.19 12.27
CA MET A 210 -3.16 1.44 12.24
C MET A 210 -4.02 0.20 12.49
N TYR A 211 -3.50 -1.01 12.23
CA TYR A 211 -4.30 -2.23 12.29
C TYR A 211 -3.97 -3.11 13.49
N LYS A 212 -2.75 -3.03 14.03
CA LYS A 212 -2.30 -3.77 15.22
C LYS A 212 -1.23 -2.98 15.98
N PRO A 213 -1.60 -1.93 16.72
CA PRO A 213 -0.63 -1.11 17.46
C PRO A 213 0.18 -1.93 18.47
N GLU A 214 -0.43 -2.97 19.05
CA GLU A 214 0.13 -3.85 20.08
C GLU A 214 1.12 -4.90 19.54
N GLN A 215 1.08 -5.25 18.25
CA GLN A 215 1.93 -6.34 17.72
C GLN A 215 3.28 -5.87 17.16
N VAL A 216 3.48 -4.56 16.96
CA VAL A 216 4.73 -4.06 16.36
C VAL A 216 5.84 -3.91 17.41
N PHE A 217 5.47 -3.76 18.68
CA PHE A 217 6.39 -3.67 19.82
C PHE A 217 5.82 -4.52 20.94
N SER A 218 6.64 -5.36 21.58
CA SER A 218 6.23 -6.07 22.79
C SER A 218 5.63 -5.08 23.79
N ASP A 219 4.50 -5.44 24.42
CA ASP A 219 3.80 -4.63 25.44
C ASP A 219 4.70 -4.08 26.56
N ASP A 220 5.91 -4.63 26.71
CA ASP A 220 6.92 -4.26 27.68
C ASP A 220 7.64 -2.91 27.42
N ASP A 221 7.49 -2.26 26.26
CA ASP A 221 8.11 -0.93 26.02
C ASP A 221 7.12 0.16 25.53
N PRO A 222 6.25 0.69 26.42
CA PRO A 222 5.29 1.77 26.10
C PRO A 222 5.95 3.13 25.76
N THR A 223 7.27 3.16 25.51
CA THR A 223 8.06 4.40 25.42
C THR A 223 8.42 4.83 24.00
N LEU A 224 8.23 3.98 22.97
CA LEU A 224 8.54 4.34 21.58
C LEU A 224 7.37 5.04 20.87
N ASP A 225 7.19 6.31 21.21
CA ASP A 225 6.23 7.23 20.59
C ASP A 225 6.93 8.16 19.59
N ILE A 226 6.37 8.31 18.38
CA ILE A 226 6.86 9.27 17.38
C ILE A 226 6.84 10.69 17.95
N ASN A 227 5.80 11.04 18.71
CA ASN A 227 5.66 12.37 19.28
C ASN A 227 6.74 12.62 20.33
N LEU A 228 7.11 11.60 21.11
CA LEU A 228 8.23 11.70 22.05
C LEU A 228 9.55 12.00 21.34
N ILE A 229 9.83 11.32 20.22
CA ILE A 229 11.05 11.55 19.42
C ILE A 229 11.04 12.96 18.82
N ILE A 230 9.91 13.42 18.27
CA ILE A 230 9.78 14.78 17.71
C ILE A 230 9.99 15.84 18.78
N THR A 231 9.36 15.69 19.95
CA THR A 231 9.52 16.64 21.06
C THR A 231 10.96 16.68 21.50
N TRP A 232 11.60 15.52 21.71
CA TRP A 232 13.01 15.46 22.08
C TRP A 232 13.93 16.13 21.04
N LEU A 233 13.75 15.84 19.75
CA LEU A 233 14.51 16.50 18.68
C LEU A 233 14.26 18.00 18.66
N THR A 234 13.04 18.45 18.96
CA THR A 234 12.70 19.88 19.07
C THR A 234 13.48 20.54 20.19
N ASP A 235 13.43 19.99 21.39
CA ASP A 235 14.11 20.53 22.57
C ASP A 235 15.63 20.55 22.36
N VAL A 236 16.18 19.51 21.73
CA VAL A 236 17.63 19.40 21.47
C VAL A 236 18.10 20.36 20.38
N ILE A 237 17.37 20.49 19.27
CA ILE A 237 17.79 21.28 18.09
C ILE A 237 17.45 22.77 18.24
N ILE A 238 16.36 23.09 18.95
CA ILE A 238 15.88 24.47 19.12
C ILE A 238 16.37 25.10 20.43
N ASP A 239 16.26 24.38 21.55
CA ASP A 239 16.39 25.00 22.88
C ASP A 239 17.78 24.83 23.51
N ARG A 240 18.54 23.80 23.13
CA ARG A 240 19.92 23.62 23.61
C ARG A 240 20.90 24.20 22.59
N GLU A 241 21.85 25.01 23.06
CA GLU A 241 22.94 25.65 22.30
C GLU A 241 23.91 24.65 21.65
N VAL A 242 23.41 23.71 20.84
CA VAL A 242 24.22 23.09 19.79
C VAL A 242 24.58 24.25 18.87
N GLY A 243 25.78 24.82 19.05
CA GLY A 243 26.20 26.15 18.59
C GLY A 243 25.58 26.59 17.26
N GLU A 244 24.97 27.77 17.24
CA GLU A 244 24.27 28.33 16.06
C GLU A 244 23.34 27.37 15.31
N SER A 245 22.85 26.27 15.90
CA SER A 245 21.87 25.34 15.36
C SER A 245 22.04 25.02 13.86
N ASP A 246 22.74 23.94 13.56
CA ASP A 246 22.92 23.41 12.21
C ASP A 246 21.63 23.57 11.35
N PRO A 247 21.63 24.46 10.33
CA PRO A 247 20.44 24.74 9.54
C PRO A 247 19.92 23.49 8.83
N GLN A 248 20.77 22.49 8.59
CA GLN A 248 20.38 21.21 8.02
C GLN A 248 19.49 20.41 8.99
N LEU A 249 19.84 20.34 10.27
CA LEU A 249 19.03 19.65 11.28
C LEU A 249 17.69 20.35 11.51
N LYS A 250 17.66 21.68 11.49
CA LYS A 250 16.41 22.46 11.57
C LYS A 250 15.50 22.22 10.36
N PHE A 251 16.09 22.18 9.17
CA PHE A 251 15.38 21.83 7.94
C PHE A 251 14.77 20.42 8.03
N LEU A 252 15.57 19.42 8.40
CA LEU A 252 15.10 18.04 8.56
C LEU A 252 14.01 17.93 9.63
N LEU A 253 14.17 18.58 10.77
CA LEU A 253 13.15 18.57 11.82
C LEU A 253 11.79 19.10 11.32
N SER A 254 11.76 20.25 10.66
CA SER A 254 10.51 20.77 10.09
C SER A 254 9.96 19.87 8.97
N LEU A 255 10.83 19.24 8.16
CA LEU A 255 10.40 18.28 7.15
C LEU A 255 9.72 17.05 7.77
N TYR A 256 10.33 16.44 8.80
CA TYR A 256 9.79 15.26 9.46
C TYR A 256 8.55 15.57 10.30
N LYS A 257 8.49 16.73 10.98
CA LYS A 257 7.26 17.22 11.63
C LYS A 257 6.11 17.29 10.64
N SER A 258 6.36 17.87 9.46
CA SER A 258 5.34 17.91 8.41
C SER A 258 4.88 16.53 7.97
N ARG A 259 5.82 15.59 7.76
CA ARG A 259 5.47 14.22 7.40
C ARG A 259 4.62 13.57 8.48
N VAL A 260 5.04 13.65 9.75
CA VAL A 260 4.27 13.09 10.86
C VAL A 260 2.87 13.69 10.93
N ASP A 261 2.72 15.01 10.79
CA ASP A 261 1.41 15.67 10.74
C ASP A 261 0.52 15.17 9.58
N PHE A 262 1.10 14.76 8.44
CA PHE A 262 0.35 14.11 7.35
C PHE A 262 -0.09 12.68 7.67
N PHE A 263 0.66 12.00 8.53
CA PHE A 263 0.39 10.63 8.95
C PHE A 263 -0.49 10.55 10.19
N GLU A 264 -0.51 11.60 11.03
CA GLU A 264 -1.41 11.72 12.15
C GLU A 264 -2.87 11.65 11.68
N ARG A 265 -3.58 10.72 12.31
CA ARG A 265 -5.01 10.56 12.13
C ARG A 265 -5.70 10.83 13.45
N ASP A 266 -6.88 11.43 13.40
CA ASP A 266 -7.77 11.44 14.55
C ASP A 266 -8.25 10.02 14.91
N LYS A 267 -9.00 9.91 16.01
CA LYS A 267 -9.64 8.66 16.45
C LYS A 267 -10.55 8.04 15.39
N ASN A 268 -10.95 8.81 14.38
CA ASN A 268 -11.82 8.40 13.27
C ASN A 268 -11.02 8.07 11.98
N HIS A 269 -9.71 7.88 12.12
CA HIS A 269 -8.73 7.62 11.05
C HIS A 269 -8.69 8.69 9.95
N ARG A 270 -9.07 9.94 10.27
CA ARG A 270 -9.02 11.08 9.33
C ARG A 270 -7.77 11.90 9.55
N ILE A 271 -7.18 12.36 8.46
CA ILE A 271 -6.27 13.51 8.53
C ILE A 271 -7.14 14.71 8.90
N THR A 272 -6.79 15.39 9.98
CA THR A 272 -7.53 16.58 10.41
C THR A 272 -7.09 17.80 9.61
N ASP A 273 -8.00 18.75 9.38
CA ASP A 273 -7.61 20.02 8.77
C ASP A 273 -6.55 20.75 9.61
N ALA A 274 -6.56 20.52 10.93
CA ALA A 274 -5.53 21.04 11.84
C ALA A 274 -4.15 20.45 11.51
N SER A 275 -4.04 19.14 11.34
CA SER A 275 -2.77 18.50 11.01
C SER A 275 -2.29 18.89 9.61
N ILE A 276 -3.17 19.00 8.60
CA ILE A 276 -2.79 19.55 7.28
C ILE A 276 -2.27 20.99 7.38
N ARG A 277 -2.90 21.83 8.21
CA ARG A 277 -2.44 23.22 8.41
C ARG A 277 -1.08 23.25 9.11
N SER A 278 -0.89 22.41 10.12
CA SER A 278 0.39 22.24 10.82
C SER A 278 1.49 21.77 9.86
N ALA A 279 1.22 20.71 9.11
CA ALA A 279 2.15 20.15 8.12
C ALA A 279 2.61 21.19 7.09
N ARG A 280 1.72 22.08 6.65
CA ARG A 280 2.06 23.17 5.71
C ARG A 280 2.89 24.26 6.36
N LYS A 281 2.61 24.61 7.62
CA LYS A 281 3.41 25.58 8.37
C LYS A 281 4.85 25.08 8.47
N GLU A 282 5.02 23.81 8.80
CA GLU A 282 6.34 23.18 8.89
C GLU A 282 7.04 23.06 7.52
N LEU A 283 6.32 22.72 6.43
CA LEU A 283 6.92 22.77 5.08
C LEU A 283 7.34 24.18 4.67
N LYS A 284 6.56 25.20 5.03
CA LYS A 284 6.91 26.59 4.76
C LYS A 284 8.19 26.95 5.51
N GLN A 285 8.28 26.59 6.78
CA GLN A 285 9.48 26.80 7.59
C GLN A 285 10.70 26.06 7.02
N ALA A 286 10.55 24.81 6.59
CA ALA A 286 11.61 24.06 5.91
C ALA A 286 12.09 24.77 4.64
N MET A 287 11.16 25.27 3.81
CA MET A 287 11.50 26.05 2.61
C MET A 287 12.22 27.36 2.94
N GLU A 288 11.78 28.08 3.97
CA GLU A 288 12.42 29.32 4.43
C GLU A 288 13.86 29.05 4.91
N ILE A 289 14.07 27.99 5.70
CA ILE A 289 15.41 27.57 6.14
C ILE A 289 16.28 27.20 4.94
N PHE A 290 15.73 26.45 3.98
CA PHE A 290 16.44 26.07 2.77
C PHE A 290 16.89 27.29 1.94
N GLN A 291 15.96 28.21 1.67
CA GLN A 291 16.21 29.39 0.83
C GLN A 291 17.15 30.40 1.50
N HIS A 292 17.00 30.64 2.80
CA HIS A 292 17.73 31.72 3.49
C HIS A 292 18.99 31.27 4.20
N LYS A 293 19.11 30.00 4.61
CA LYS A 293 20.26 29.52 5.38
C LYS A 293 21.11 28.54 4.60
N LEU A 294 20.50 27.55 3.96
CA LEU A 294 21.25 26.50 3.24
C LEU A 294 21.72 26.97 1.86
N ARG A 295 20.93 27.78 1.16
CA ARG A 295 21.30 28.35 -0.15
C ARG A 295 22.15 29.62 -0.07
N ALA A 296 22.01 30.40 1.01
CA ALA A 296 22.76 31.65 1.17
C ALA A 296 24.21 31.40 1.59
N ALA A 297 24.46 30.38 2.44
CA ALA A 297 25.80 30.03 2.92
C ALA A 297 26.78 29.63 1.80
N THR A 298 26.29 29.26 0.61
CA THR A 298 27.13 28.98 -0.57
C THR A 298 27.52 30.21 -1.40
N ASN A 299 26.99 31.40 -1.07
CA ASN A 299 27.07 32.61 -1.92
C ASN A 299 27.75 33.82 -1.26
N ASP A 300 28.52 33.64 -0.18
CA ASP A 300 29.15 34.74 0.58
C ASP A 300 30.34 35.43 -0.12
N SER A 301 30.18 35.84 -1.38
CA SER A 301 31.09 36.81 -2.01
C SER A 301 30.44 37.98 -2.74
N THR A 302 29.11 38.12 -2.82
CA THR A 302 28.49 39.36 -3.34
C THR A 302 27.04 39.54 -2.88
N SER A 303 26.83 40.44 -1.92
CA SER A 303 25.52 40.88 -1.47
C SER A 303 24.79 41.71 -2.53
N LEU A 304 23.59 41.30 -2.96
CA LEU A 304 22.61 42.18 -3.60
C LEU A 304 21.19 41.79 -3.15
N ALA A 305 20.44 42.82 -2.78
CA ALA A 305 19.18 42.77 -2.05
C ALA A 305 18.06 42.01 -2.78
N SER A 306 17.37 41.13 -2.04
CA SER A 306 16.17 40.41 -2.49
C SER A 306 14.94 41.31 -2.47
N SER A 307 14.23 41.39 -3.61
CA SER A 307 12.92 42.03 -3.71
C SER A 307 11.81 41.10 -3.18
N SER A 308 10.93 41.68 -2.38
CA SER A 308 9.76 41.03 -1.78
C SER A 308 8.63 40.93 -2.80
N TYR A 309 8.22 39.70 -3.15
CA TYR A 309 6.94 39.45 -3.84
C TYR A 309 5.87 39.15 -2.78
N SER A 310 5.03 40.14 -2.53
CA SER A 310 3.85 40.05 -1.66
C SER A 310 2.65 39.45 -2.41
N GLU A 311 1.98 38.52 -1.73
CA GLU A 311 0.83 37.73 -2.16
C GLU A 311 -0.46 38.48 -1.75
N GLU A 312 -1.15 39.12 -2.69
CA GLU A 312 -2.55 39.51 -2.55
C GLU A 312 -3.27 39.34 -3.90
N LEU A 313 -4.39 38.62 -3.89
CA LEU A 313 -5.64 39.06 -4.52
C LEU A 313 -6.76 38.04 -4.27
N ASN A 314 -7.80 38.52 -3.58
CA ASN A 314 -9.15 37.97 -3.62
C ASN A 314 -10.15 39.12 -3.83
N ALA A 315 -11.20 38.82 -4.60
CA ALA A 315 -12.53 39.46 -4.70
C ALA A 315 -12.79 40.65 -5.66
N SER A 316 -13.61 40.33 -6.67
CA SER A 316 -14.80 41.04 -7.21
C SER A 316 -14.72 42.48 -7.74
N GLY A 317 -15.07 42.62 -9.02
CA GLY A 317 -15.47 43.90 -9.63
C GLY A 317 -16.26 43.71 -10.93
N SER A 318 -17.56 43.98 -10.87
CA SER A 318 -18.49 44.10 -12.00
C SER A 318 -18.05 45.22 -12.96
N GLY A 319 -18.03 44.95 -14.27
CA GLY A 319 -17.76 45.96 -15.30
C GLY A 319 -18.16 45.49 -16.69
N LYS A 320 -19.29 46.00 -17.19
CA LYS A 320 -19.74 45.90 -18.58
C LYS A 320 -18.72 46.55 -19.52
N GLY A 321 -18.52 45.97 -20.71
CA GLY A 321 -18.21 46.77 -21.90
C GLY A 321 -17.22 46.17 -22.89
N ASN A 322 -17.76 45.95 -24.09
CA ASN A 322 -17.10 46.05 -25.40
C ASN A 322 -16.47 44.80 -26.04
N ARG A 323 -17.08 44.44 -27.18
CA ARG A 323 -16.61 43.49 -28.19
C ARG A 323 -15.69 44.24 -29.16
N ASN A 324 -14.52 43.68 -29.48
CA ASN A 324 -14.03 43.56 -30.86
C ASN A 324 -12.71 42.77 -30.96
N ALA A 325 -12.75 41.78 -31.87
CA ALA A 325 -11.75 41.33 -32.84
C ALA A 325 -10.28 41.02 -32.45
N SER A 326 -9.95 39.74 -32.70
CA SER A 326 -8.75 39.20 -33.38
C SER A 326 -7.35 39.42 -32.81
N GLY A 327 -6.63 38.30 -32.60
CA GLY A 327 -5.17 38.27 -32.60
C GLY A 327 -4.60 37.22 -31.66
N ALA A 328 -4.23 36.06 -32.20
CA ALA A 328 -3.43 35.07 -31.51
C ALA A 328 -2.10 35.66 -30.99
N LYS A 329 -1.74 35.36 -29.74
CA LYS A 329 -0.36 35.16 -29.26
C LYS A 329 -0.39 34.71 -27.79
N SER A 330 0.21 33.55 -27.55
CA SER A 330 0.54 32.98 -26.23
C SER A 330 1.53 33.89 -25.50
N PRO A 331 1.45 34.05 -24.16
CA PRO A 331 2.51 34.72 -23.41
C PRO A 331 3.63 33.70 -23.13
N THR A 332 4.66 33.74 -23.95
CA THR A 332 5.97 33.16 -23.69
C THR A 332 6.60 33.95 -22.54
N ALA A 333 6.83 33.30 -21.39
CA ALA A 333 7.59 33.89 -20.30
C ALA A 333 9.04 34.11 -20.75
N LEU A 334 9.47 35.38 -20.74
CA LEU A 334 10.84 35.79 -21.00
C LEU A 334 11.71 35.43 -19.78
N LEU A 335 12.46 34.34 -19.89
CA LEU A 335 13.63 34.06 -19.05
C LEU A 335 14.75 35.01 -19.47
N MET A 336 15.09 35.96 -18.59
CA MET A 336 16.30 36.75 -18.75
C MET A 336 17.51 35.87 -18.42
N ASN A 337 18.26 35.55 -19.47
CA ASN A 337 19.51 34.82 -19.44
C ASN A 337 20.61 35.75 -18.89
N ASN A 338 20.99 35.56 -17.63
CA ASN A 338 22.17 36.18 -17.05
C ASN A 338 23.23 35.09 -16.84
N GLY A 339 24.09 34.94 -17.85
CA GLY A 339 25.26 34.08 -17.80
C GLY A 339 26.31 34.66 -16.85
N GLY A 340 26.65 33.90 -15.81
CA GLY A 340 27.74 34.21 -14.89
C GLY A 340 27.80 33.21 -13.75
N ASN A 341 28.70 32.21 -13.89
CA ASN A 341 29.13 31.24 -12.88
C ASN A 341 28.03 30.64 -11.99
N SER A 342 27.39 29.57 -12.47
CA SER A 342 26.52 28.72 -11.65
C SER A 342 27.34 27.96 -10.60
N ASN A 343 27.45 28.55 -9.41
CA ASN A 343 27.87 27.85 -8.20
C ASN A 343 26.91 26.69 -7.95
N HIS A 344 27.39 25.46 -8.14
CA HIS A 344 26.60 24.24 -7.92
C HIS A 344 26.23 24.11 -6.45
N MET A 345 24.94 24.21 -6.15
CA MET A 345 24.36 23.78 -4.87
C MET A 345 24.79 22.32 -4.62
N PRO A 346 25.21 21.94 -3.39
CA PRO A 346 25.47 20.54 -3.06
C PRO A 346 24.29 19.65 -3.48
N ARG A 347 24.57 18.54 -4.18
CA ARG A 347 23.53 17.63 -4.74
C ARG A 347 22.54 17.13 -3.68
N VAL A 348 23.02 16.95 -2.44
CA VAL A 348 22.20 16.57 -1.27
C VAL A 348 21.08 17.58 -1.02
N LEU A 349 21.43 18.87 -1.04
CA LEU A 349 20.49 19.96 -0.82
C LEU A 349 19.49 20.09 -1.97
N GLN A 350 19.92 19.83 -3.21
CA GLN A 350 19.01 19.79 -4.36
C GLN A 350 17.97 18.66 -4.22
N SER A 351 18.43 17.46 -3.85
CA SER A 351 17.56 16.28 -3.64
C SER A 351 16.58 16.49 -2.49
N GLN A 352 17.05 17.07 -1.38
CA GLN A 352 16.20 17.45 -0.25
C GLN A 352 15.16 18.51 -0.61
N ASN A 353 15.53 19.50 -1.42
CA ASN A 353 14.59 20.50 -1.92
C ASN A 353 13.53 19.88 -2.84
N GLN A 354 13.92 18.95 -3.72
CA GLN A 354 12.97 18.20 -4.55
C GLN A 354 11.96 17.42 -3.68
N ALA A 355 12.43 16.77 -2.61
CA ALA A 355 11.55 16.06 -1.67
C ALA A 355 10.53 17.01 -0.99
N VAL A 356 10.96 18.20 -0.56
CA VAL A 356 10.06 19.20 0.04
C VAL A 356 9.01 19.69 -0.98
N LEU A 357 9.43 19.98 -2.21
CA LEU A 357 8.50 20.41 -3.27
C LEU A 357 7.49 19.30 -3.62
N ASN A 358 7.93 18.05 -3.69
CA ASN A 358 7.05 16.90 -3.88
C ASN A 358 6.06 16.73 -2.71
N LEU A 359 6.49 16.89 -1.46
CA LEU A 359 5.59 16.83 -0.30
C LEU A 359 4.59 18.00 -0.28
N LYS A 360 5.02 19.20 -0.68
CA LYS A 360 4.14 20.35 -0.84
C LYS A 360 3.13 20.13 -1.98
N ALA A 361 3.54 19.50 -3.07
CA ALA A 361 2.63 19.08 -4.14
C ALA A 361 1.58 18.10 -3.63
N ASN A 362 1.97 17.09 -2.84
CA ASN A 362 1.06 16.14 -2.22
C ASN A 362 0.08 16.83 -1.25
N ALA A 363 0.54 17.82 -0.46
CA ALA A 363 -0.30 18.61 0.43
C ALA A 363 -1.41 19.38 -0.31
N GLU A 364 -1.06 20.00 -1.45
CA GLU A 364 -2.02 20.71 -2.30
C GLU A 364 -2.95 19.73 -3.04
N GLN A 365 -2.44 18.55 -3.43
CA GLN A 365 -3.26 17.47 -4.01
C GLN A 365 -4.32 16.96 -3.03
N LEU A 366 -3.97 16.74 -1.75
CA LEU A 366 -4.91 16.30 -0.71
C LEU A 366 -6.02 17.31 -0.44
N LYS A 367 -5.78 18.61 -0.70
CA LYS A 367 -6.82 19.67 -0.65
C LYS A 367 -7.72 19.72 -1.89
N GLY A 368 -7.39 18.98 -2.95
CA GLY A 368 -8.02 19.09 -4.26
C GLY A 368 -7.48 20.22 -5.15
N ASN A 369 -6.38 20.88 -4.77
CA ASN A 369 -5.75 21.96 -5.56
C ASN A 369 -4.82 21.39 -6.65
N MET A 370 -5.39 20.62 -7.58
CA MET A 370 -4.65 19.84 -8.58
C MET A 370 -3.70 20.68 -9.45
N LYS A 371 -4.12 21.89 -9.86
CA LYS A 371 -3.30 22.78 -10.70
C LYS A 371 -2.01 23.20 -9.99
N LYS A 372 -2.11 23.57 -8.70
CA LYS A 372 -0.96 24.00 -7.90
C LYS A 372 -0.03 22.83 -7.62
N SER A 373 -0.60 21.65 -7.35
CA SER A 373 0.17 20.42 -7.16
C SER A 373 1.03 20.08 -8.39
N LEU A 374 0.46 20.17 -9.60
CA LEU A 374 1.20 19.94 -10.85
C LEU A 374 2.32 20.96 -11.09
N ILE A 375 2.09 22.25 -10.78
CA ILE A 375 3.12 23.29 -10.89
C ILE A 375 4.29 22.97 -9.95
N LEU A 376 3.99 22.62 -8.69
CA LEU A 376 5.01 22.25 -7.71
C LEU A 376 5.78 20.98 -8.11
N CYS A 377 5.13 20.01 -8.74
CA CYS A 377 5.83 18.85 -9.33
C CYS A 377 6.77 19.29 -10.46
N ALA A 378 6.33 20.17 -11.36
CA ALA A 378 7.19 20.68 -12.43
C ALA A 378 8.40 21.46 -11.89
N GLU A 379 8.20 22.28 -10.85
CA GLU A 379 9.29 22.98 -10.14
C GLU A 379 10.26 22.00 -9.47
N ALA A 380 9.78 20.87 -8.94
CA ALA A 380 10.62 19.83 -8.37
C ALA A 380 11.52 19.19 -9.44
N ASN A 381 11.00 18.95 -10.65
CA ASN A 381 11.75 18.37 -11.76
C ASN A 381 12.89 19.27 -12.27
N GLY A 382 12.64 20.58 -12.34
CA GLY A 382 13.61 21.57 -12.83
C GLY A 382 14.85 21.77 -11.94
N THR A 383 14.95 21.09 -10.80
CA THR A 383 16.12 21.22 -9.89
C THR A 383 17.40 20.54 -10.42
N PHE A 384 17.31 19.70 -11.46
CA PHE A 384 18.43 18.92 -11.99
C PHE A 384 18.77 19.17 -13.48
N GLU A 385 18.00 20.01 -14.19
CA GLU A 385 18.11 20.15 -15.66
C GLU A 385 19.30 21.02 -16.15
N ASP A 386 19.96 21.79 -15.27
CA ASP A 386 20.94 22.84 -15.68
C ASP A 386 22.42 22.43 -15.66
N GLY A 387 22.77 21.14 -15.51
CA GLY A 387 24.16 20.66 -15.50
C GLY A 387 24.51 19.78 -16.69
N ASP A 388 25.50 20.18 -17.50
CA ASP A 388 26.04 19.53 -18.72
C ASP A 388 26.75 18.17 -18.46
N GLY A 389 26.32 17.46 -17.41
CA GLY A 389 26.82 16.18 -16.96
C GLY A 389 25.74 15.49 -16.15
N ALA A 390 24.67 15.07 -16.83
CA ALA A 390 23.63 14.19 -16.30
C ALA A 390 24.27 12.85 -15.92
N SER A 391 24.91 12.83 -14.77
CA SER A 391 25.43 11.62 -14.14
C SER A 391 24.24 10.72 -13.84
N GLU A 392 24.32 9.49 -14.34
CA GLU A 392 23.38 8.37 -14.22
C GLU A 392 22.95 8.03 -12.77
N ASN A 393 23.50 8.73 -11.77
CA ASN A 393 23.27 8.51 -10.34
C ASN A 393 21.95 9.06 -9.77
N ASN A 394 21.11 9.78 -10.54
CA ASN A 394 19.88 10.40 -10.01
C ASN A 394 18.57 9.63 -10.29
N ASN A 395 18.65 8.38 -10.74
CA ASN A 395 17.47 7.59 -11.10
C ASN A 395 16.53 7.35 -9.90
N TYR A 396 17.04 7.31 -8.67
CA TYR A 396 16.26 7.11 -7.46
C TYR A 396 15.30 8.27 -7.16
N TYR A 397 15.80 9.51 -7.06
CA TYR A 397 14.94 10.67 -6.77
C TYR A 397 14.00 11.00 -7.94
N GLU A 398 14.44 10.75 -9.18
CA GLU A 398 13.56 10.82 -10.34
C GLU A 398 12.44 9.77 -10.26
N ALA A 399 12.72 8.54 -9.80
CA ALA A 399 11.68 7.54 -9.56
C ALA A 399 10.66 8.00 -8.49
N ILE A 400 11.12 8.61 -7.40
CA ILE A 400 10.24 9.22 -6.38
C ILE A 400 9.38 10.33 -7.02
N HIS A 401 9.99 11.20 -7.81
CA HIS A 401 9.30 12.29 -8.48
C HIS A 401 8.21 11.76 -9.43
N GLN A 402 8.55 10.79 -10.28
CA GLN A 402 7.62 10.16 -11.22
C GLN A 402 6.47 9.43 -10.49
N ASN A 403 6.75 8.78 -9.35
CA ASN A 403 5.70 8.19 -8.51
C ASN A 403 4.74 9.24 -7.96
N ASN A 404 5.26 10.34 -7.40
CA ASN A 404 4.43 11.44 -6.90
C ASN A 404 3.60 12.09 -8.01
N LEU A 405 4.21 12.32 -9.17
CA LEU A 405 3.52 12.83 -10.36
C LEU A 405 2.40 11.87 -10.80
N GLY A 406 2.64 10.57 -10.76
CA GLY A 406 1.64 9.54 -11.02
C GLY A 406 0.44 9.62 -10.08
N ILE A 407 0.65 9.83 -8.78
CA ILE A 407 -0.41 10.03 -7.79
C ILE A 407 -1.24 11.29 -8.11
N VAL A 408 -0.57 12.39 -8.48
CA VAL A 408 -1.25 13.64 -8.88
C VAL A 408 -2.08 13.44 -10.16
N TYR A 409 -1.56 12.73 -11.17
CA TYR A 409 -2.35 12.41 -12.36
C TYR A 409 -3.54 11.52 -12.06
N GLU A 410 -3.36 10.51 -11.22
CA GLU A 410 -4.41 9.57 -10.83
C GLU A 410 -5.56 10.29 -10.10
N THR A 411 -5.22 11.18 -9.17
CA THR A 411 -6.20 11.97 -8.41
C THR A 411 -6.90 13.03 -9.28
N SER A 412 -6.27 13.45 -10.38
CA SER A 412 -6.89 14.30 -11.40
C SER A 412 -7.82 13.55 -12.37
N GLY A 413 -7.94 12.21 -12.23
CA GLY A 413 -8.71 11.35 -13.12
C GLY A 413 -8.03 11.04 -14.45
N LYS A 414 -6.73 11.36 -14.60
CA LYS A 414 -5.92 11.08 -15.80
C LYS A 414 -5.12 9.79 -15.65
N SER A 415 -5.82 8.67 -15.45
CA SER A 415 -5.19 7.40 -15.10
C SER A 415 -4.19 6.86 -16.15
N HIS A 416 -4.35 7.18 -17.43
CA HIS A 416 -3.37 6.80 -18.45
C HIS A 416 -2.00 7.50 -18.26
N LEU A 417 -2.01 8.79 -17.91
CA LEU A 417 -0.78 9.52 -17.57
C LEU A 417 -0.20 9.03 -16.25
N ALA A 418 -1.06 8.67 -15.30
CA ALA A 418 -0.62 8.07 -14.04
C ALA A 418 0.13 6.76 -14.28
N LEU A 419 -0.46 5.83 -15.05
CA LEU A 419 0.18 4.56 -15.42
C LEU A 419 1.50 4.77 -16.17
N HIS A 420 1.57 5.75 -17.08
CA HIS A 420 2.81 6.10 -17.75
C HIS A 420 3.90 6.58 -16.75
N ALA A 421 3.55 7.49 -15.85
CA ALA A 421 4.47 7.98 -14.82
C ALA A 421 4.92 6.87 -13.86
N PHE A 422 4.01 5.99 -13.43
CA PHE A 422 4.37 4.83 -12.61
C PHE A 422 5.26 3.84 -13.37
N SER A 423 5.00 3.60 -14.65
CA SER A 423 5.86 2.74 -15.48
C SER A 423 7.27 3.32 -15.59
N LYS A 424 7.39 4.64 -15.82
CA LYS A 424 8.69 5.34 -15.81
C LYS A 424 9.37 5.22 -14.45
N ALA A 425 8.63 5.38 -13.34
CA ALA A 425 9.18 5.23 -11.99
C ALA A 425 9.70 3.80 -11.73
N ILE A 426 8.98 2.75 -12.16
CA ILE A 426 9.43 1.35 -12.04
C ILE A 426 10.69 1.13 -12.87
N LEU A 427 10.72 1.62 -14.11
CA LEU A 427 11.90 1.50 -14.97
C LEU A 427 13.10 2.16 -14.30
N LEU A 428 12.98 3.39 -13.80
CA LEU A 428 14.06 4.08 -13.11
C LEU A 428 14.51 3.38 -11.81
N ALA A 429 13.56 2.85 -11.04
CA ALA A 429 13.87 2.05 -9.86
C ALA A 429 14.64 0.77 -10.22
N SER A 430 14.25 0.10 -11.32
CA SER A 430 14.92 -1.12 -11.81
C SER A 430 16.25 -0.85 -12.52
N MET A 431 16.39 0.27 -13.23
CA MET A 431 17.64 0.69 -13.88
C MET A 431 18.68 1.08 -12.83
N SER A 432 18.23 1.62 -11.69
CA SER A 432 19.08 1.80 -10.51
C SER A 432 19.63 0.48 -9.94
N ALA A 433 19.02 -0.66 -10.29
CA ALA A 433 19.49 -2.00 -9.93
C ALA A 433 20.37 -2.68 -11.00
N HIS A 434 20.23 -2.32 -12.29
CA HIS A 434 20.81 -3.11 -13.39
C HIS A 434 21.83 -2.40 -14.29
N ASP A 435 21.94 -1.06 -14.31
CA ASP A 435 22.84 -0.35 -15.22
C ASP A 435 24.25 -0.11 -14.64
N ARG A 436 25.06 -1.18 -14.60
CA ARG A 436 26.50 -1.05 -14.85
C ARG A 436 26.84 -1.83 -16.13
N PRO A 437 27.74 -1.33 -17.00
CA PRO A 437 28.14 -2.05 -18.20
C PRO A 437 28.71 -3.40 -17.78
N LYS A 438 28.07 -4.47 -18.25
CA LYS A 438 28.53 -5.86 -18.12
C LYS A 438 29.95 -5.98 -18.67
N ALA A 439 30.94 -5.83 -17.81
CA ALA A 439 32.22 -6.50 -17.98
C ALA A 439 32.07 -7.88 -17.34
N ASN A 440 31.70 -8.86 -18.18
CA ASN A 440 31.64 -10.30 -17.93
C ASN A 440 30.30 -10.89 -17.46
N GLU A 441 29.73 -11.67 -18.36
CA GLU A 441 28.53 -12.48 -18.19
C GLU A 441 28.86 -13.73 -17.35
N SER A 442 28.36 -13.79 -16.10
CA SER A 442 27.99 -15.06 -15.44
C SER A 442 27.29 -14.93 -14.08
N ASN A 443 27.09 -13.75 -13.50
CA ASN A 443 26.33 -13.62 -12.24
C ASN A 443 24.96 -12.97 -12.47
N GLU A 444 23.91 -13.81 -12.44
CA GLU A 444 22.54 -13.38 -12.15
C GLU A 444 22.47 -12.95 -10.68
N GLY A 445 22.27 -11.66 -10.43
CA GLY A 445 22.08 -11.12 -9.08
C GLY A 445 22.99 -9.93 -8.77
N CYS A 446 22.82 -8.82 -9.49
CA CYS A 446 23.41 -7.55 -9.09
C CYS A 446 22.27 -6.70 -8.51
N THR A 447 22.23 -6.52 -7.20
CA THR A 447 21.24 -5.68 -6.50
C THR A 447 21.69 -4.22 -6.49
N ALA A 448 20.72 -3.29 -6.48
CA ALA A 448 20.97 -1.85 -6.47
C ALA A 448 21.83 -1.39 -5.28
N PRO A 449 22.59 -0.29 -5.39
CA PRO A 449 23.34 0.25 -4.25
C PRO A 449 22.38 0.69 -3.14
N LEU A 450 22.58 0.14 -1.93
CA LEU A 450 21.76 0.43 -0.72
C LEU A 450 21.84 1.89 -0.27
N PHE A 451 22.87 2.62 -0.71
CA PHE A 451 23.18 3.97 -0.27
C PHE A 451 23.50 4.89 -1.45
N ASP A 452 23.16 6.17 -1.31
CA ASP A 452 23.63 7.22 -2.21
C ASP A 452 25.05 7.67 -1.84
N MET A 453 25.70 8.41 -2.74
CA MET A 453 27.04 8.99 -2.55
C MET A 453 27.11 9.95 -1.36
N ASP A 454 25.97 10.42 -0.85
CA ASP A 454 25.85 11.27 0.33
C ASP A 454 25.60 10.50 1.64
N GLY A 455 25.56 9.17 1.58
CA GLY A 455 25.31 8.29 2.72
C GLY A 455 23.83 8.16 3.11
N THR A 456 22.90 8.67 2.31
CA THR A 456 21.46 8.44 2.53
C THR A 456 21.06 7.03 2.09
N ALA A 457 20.20 6.37 2.89
CA ALA A 457 19.64 5.07 2.55
C ALA A 457 18.71 5.19 1.34
N ARG A 458 18.79 4.21 0.43
CA ARG A 458 17.95 4.07 -0.77
C ARG A 458 17.05 2.84 -0.63
N PRO A 459 15.95 2.92 0.14
CA PRO A 459 15.00 1.82 0.23
C PRO A 459 14.40 1.48 -1.14
N ASP A 460 14.10 0.22 -1.38
CA ASP A 460 13.47 -0.19 -2.64
C ASP A 460 12.08 0.47 -2.83
N LEU A 461 11.99 1.31 -3.87
CA LEU A 461 10.75 2.01 -4.25
C LEU A 461 9.84 1.17 -5.14
N THR A 462 10.32 0.02 -5.63
CA THR A 462 9.60 -0.79 -6.62
C THR A 462 8.24 -1.23 -6.08
N LEU A 463 8.18 -1.72 -4.83
CA LEU A 463 6.93 -2.21 -4.24
C LEU A 463 5.88 -1.09 -4.02
N PRO A 464 6.22 0.06 -3.39
CA PRO A 464 5.28 1.18 -3.30
C PRO A 464 4.75 1.68 -4.66
N VAL A 465 5.61 1.75 -5.67
CA VAL A 465 5.23 2.20 -7.02
C VAL A 465 4.33 1.17 -7.70
N LEU A 466 4.67 -0.12 -7.62
CA LEU A 466 3.84 -1.22 -8.14
C LEU A 466 2.46 -1.25 -7.49
N HIS A 467 2.37 -1.00 -6.19
CA HIS A 467 1.09 -0.90 -5.48
C HIS A 467 0.24 0.25 -6.06
N ASN A 468 0.83 1.43 -6.27
CA ASN A 468 0.12 2.57 -6.87
C ASN A 468 -0.29 2.30 -8.33
N ALA A 469 0.58 1.68 -9.12
CA ALA A 469 0.29 1.24 -10.48
C ALA A 469 -0.85 0.21 -10.52
N GLY A 470 -0.88 -0.73 -9.57
CA GLY A 470 -1.94 -1.71 -9.39
C GLY A 470 -3.29 -1.06 -9.11
N ILE A 471 -3.32 -0.07 -8.21
CA ILE A 471 -4.54 0.72 -7.92
C ILE A 471 -5.02 1.49 -9.16
N SER A 472 -4.11 2.14 -9.89
CA SER A 472 -4.49 2.87 -11.12
C SER A 472 -4.98 1.91 -12.22
N SER A 473 -4.37 0.72 -12.31
CA SER A 473 -4.81 -0.36 -13.21
C SER A 473 -6.22 -0.87 -12.86
N LEU A 474 -6.55 -0.98 -11.57
CA LEU A 474 -7.91 -1.33 -11.13
C LEU A 474 -8.93 -0.29 -11.60
N LYS A 475 -8.65 1.00 -11.43
CA LYS A 475 -9.58 2.08 -11.79
C LYS A 475 -9.79 2.20 -13.30
N THR A 476 -8.79 1.86 -14.09
CA THR A 476 -8.90 1.82 -15.56
C THR A 476 -9.56 0.56 -16.10
N GLY A 477 -9.84 -0.43 -15.24
CA GLY A 477 -10.41 -1.72 -15.64
C GLY A 477 -9.39 -2.70 -16.26
N ASN A 478 -8.10 -2.41 -16.15
CA ASN A 478 -7.04 -3.37 -16.49
C ASN A 478 -6.81 -4.33 -15.30
N TYR A 479 -7.78 -5.24 -15.11
CA TYR A 479 -7.80 -6.15 -13.96
C TYR A 479 -6.61 -7.12 -13.92
N MET A 480 -6.13 -7.60 -15.07
CA MET A 480 -4.95 -8.49 -15.10
C MET A 480 -3.67 -7.75 -14.72
N GLY A 481 -3.47 -6.52 -15.25
CA GLY A 481 -2.33 -5.70 -14.87
C GLY A 481 -2.35 -5.35 -13.37
N ALA A 482 -3.54 -5.01 -12.85
CA ALA A 482 -3.74 -4.78 -11.43
C ALA A 482 -3.37 -5.99 -10.57
N TYR A 483 -3.90 -7.17 -10.93
CA TYR A 483 -3.61 -8.42 -10.22
C TYR A 483 -2.12 -8.69 -10.17
N ASN A 484 -1.44 -8.64 -11.33
CA ASN A 484 -0.01 -8.94 -11.42
C ASN A 484 0.83 -8.01 -10.54
N CYS A 485 0.60 -6.69 -10.61
CA CYS A 485 1.32 -5.73 -9.78
C CYS A 485 1.11 -6.00 -8.28
N LEU A 486 -0.13 -6.24 -7.86
CA LEU A 486 -0.46 -6.45 -6.45
C LEU A 486 0.03 -7.81 -5.94
N ALA A 487 0.02 -8.85 -6.78
CA ALA A 487 0.58 -10.15 -6.47
C ALA A 487 2.09 -10.08 -6.19
N ILE A 488 2.84 -9.36 -7.04
CA ILE A 488 4.27 -9.11 -6.83
C ILE A 488 4.48 -8.35 -5.52
N VAL A 489 3.69 -7.29 -5.25
CA VAL A 489 3.80 -6.51 -4.01
C VAL A 489 3.61 -7.37 -2.76
N ILE A 490 2.66 -8.31 -2.77
CA ILE A 490 2.44 -9.21 -1.64
C ILE A 490 3.55 -10.26 -1.55
N ARG A 491 3.98 -10.85 -2.68
CA ARG A 491 5.01 -11.90 -2.70
C ARG A 491 6.35 -11.38 -2.22
N GLU A 492 6.85 -10.31 -2.84
CA GLU A 492 8.16 -9.73 -2.53
C GLU A 492 8.10 -8.90 -1.23
N GLY A 493 6.95 -8.27 -0.94
CA GLY A 493 6.75 -7.42 0.22
C GLY A 493 6.01 -8.08 1.38
N CYS A 494 6.11 -9.41 1.54
CA CYS A 494 5.24 -10.18 2.45
C CYS A 494 5.21 -9.62 3.89
N LYS A 495 6.35 -9.20 4.44
CA LYS A 495 6.47 -8.64 5.81
C LYS A 495 5.63 -7.37 6.01
N ILE A 496 5.47 -6.53 4.98
CA ILE A 496 4.82 -5.21 5.07
C ILE A 496 3.46 -5.19 4.37
N TRP A 497 3.37 -5.74 3.16
CA TRP A 497 2.17 -5.68 2.33
C TRP A 497 1.30 -6.93 2.47
N GLY A 498 1.92 -8.08 2.71
CA GLY A 498 1.22 -9.36 2.88
C GLY A 498 0.38 -9.43 4.15
N VAL A 499 0.66 -8.59 5.14
CA VAL A 499 -0.13 -8.51 6.38
C VAL A 499 -1.15 -7.36 6.38
N ARG A 500 -1.31 -6.64 5.26
CA ARG A 500 -2.29 -5.56 5.11
C ARG A 500 -3.57 -6.08 4.46
N PRO A 501 -4.70 -6.14 5.19
CA PRO A 501 -5.97 -6.63 4.62
C PRO A 501 -6.42 -5.84 3.39
N ARG A 502 -6.13 -4.53 3.37
CA ARG A 502 -6.48 -3.65 2.26
C ARG A 502 -5.78 -4.04 0.96
N THR A 503 -4.54 -4.55 1.01
CA THR A 503 -3.81 -5.00 -0.19
C THR A 503 -4.50 -6.23 -0.79
N TRP A 504 -4.84 -7.20 0.06
CA TRP A 504 -5.59 -8.39 -0.31
C TRP A 504 -6.98 -8.08 -0.86
N LEU A 505 -7.69 -7.11 -0.28
CA LEU A 505 -8.94 -6.60 -0.84
C LEU A 505 -8.76 -6.09 -2.28
N ARG A 506 -7.66 -5.38 -2.59
CA ARG A 506 -7.38 -4.92 -3.96
C ARG A 506 -7.10 -6.06 -4.93
N VAL A 507 -6.41 -7.11 -4.48
CA VAL A 507 -6.22 -8.35 -5.27
C VAL A 507 -7.58 -8.99 -5.59
N ALA A 508 -8.45 -9.10 -4.58
CA ALA A 508 -9.80 -9.65 -4.77
C ALA A 508 -10.66 -8.80 -5.72
N GLU A 509 -10.60 -7.47 -5.61
CA GLU A 509 -11.29 -6.56 -6.54
C GLU A 509 -10.82 -6.75 -7.99
N ALA A 510 -9.52 -6.99 -8.22
CA ALA A 510 -8.98 -7.31 -9.54
C ALA A 510 -9.60 -8.60 -10.08
N CYS A 511 -9.62 -9.65 -9.26
CA CYS A 511 -10.17 -10.95 -9.61
C CYS A 511 -11.68 -10.87 -9.91
N ILE A 512 -12.46 -10.19 -9.06
CA ILE A 512 -13.89 -9.94 -9.26
C ILE A 512 -14.14 -9.17 -10.57
N GLY A 513 -13.32 -8.16 -10.85
CA GLY A 513 -13.39 -7.40 -12.09
C GLY A 513 -13.16 -8.28 -13.33
N LEU A 514 -12.18 -9.18 -13.26
CA LEU A 514 -11.88 -10.14 -14.33
C LEU A 514 -13.03 -11.14 -14.54
N HIS A 515 -13.57 -11.72 -13.46
CA HIS A 515 -14.74 -12.60 -13.51
C HIS A 515 -15.93 -11.93 -14.22
N ASN A 516 -16.22 -10.69 -13.83
CA ASN A 516 -17.31 -9.91 -14.43
C ASN A 516 -17.08 -9.60 -15.91
N ARG A 517 -15.82 -9.46 -16.34
CA ARG A 517 -15.48 -9.30 -17.76
C ARG A 517 -15.69 -10.61 -18.51
N LEU A 518 -15.18 -11.73 -18.01
CA LEU A 518 -15.38 -13.06 -18.60
C LEU A 518 -16.87 -13.40 -18.74
N LYS A 519 -17.69 -13.04 -17.75
CA LYS A 519 -19.15 -13.23 -17.76
C LYS A 519 -19.85 -12.42 -18.87
N LYS A 520 -19.34 -11.24 -19.20
CA LYS A 520 -19.84 -10.41 -20.32
C LYS A 520 -19.40 -10.95 -21.68
N ASP A 521 -18.16 -11.43 -21.76
CA ASP A 521 -17.57 -11.93 -23.00
C ASP A 521 -18.12 -13.31 -23.40
N LYS A 522 -18.53 -14.12 -22.41
CA LYS A 522 -19.38 -15.30 -22.60
C LYS A 522 -20.75 -14.87 -23.14
N LYS A 523 -20.82 -14.58 -24.45
CA LYS A 523 -22.07 -14.46 -25.19
C LYS A 523 -22.84 -15.76 -24.96
N VAL A 524 -23.90 -15.69 -24.16
CA VAL A 524 -24.81 -16.82 -23.94
C VAL A 524 -25.29 -17.29 -25.33
N PRO A 525 -25.07 -18.56 -25.73
CA PRO A 525 -25.64 -19.06 -26.97
C PRO A 525 -27.16 -18.86 -26.90
N LYS A 526 -27.74 -18.27 -27.96
CA LYS A 526 -29.18 -18.01 -28.08
C LYS A 526 -29.95 -19.34 -27.88
N CYS A 527 -30.79 -19.38 -26.84
CA CYS A 527 -31.77 -20.43 -26.52
C CYS A 527 -31.25 -21.89 -26.51
N CYS A 528 -30.96 -22.41 -25.32
CA CYS A 528 -30.88 -23.86 -25.11
C CYS A 528 -32.28 -24.50 -25.23
N LYS A 529 -32.32 -25.69 -25.86
CA LYS A 529 -33.49 -26.54 -26.09
C LYS A 529 -34.18 -26.93 -24.78
N LEU A 530 -35.52 -26.90 -24.79
CA LEU A 530 -36.38 -27.49 -23.76
C LEU A 530 -36.54 -28.99 -24.03
N ASP A 531 -36.20 -29.84 -23.05
CA ASP A 531 -36.60 -31.25 -23.06
C ASP A 531 -38.04 -31.40 -22.53
N ILE A 532 -38.87 -32.13 -23.28
CA ILE A 532 -40.34 -32.17 -23.19
C ILE A 532 -40.81 -33.41 -22.38
N ASN A 533 -40.18 -33.72 -21.25
CA ASN A 533 -40.51 -34.94 -20.48
C ASN A 533 -41.03 -34.68 -19.05
N GLY A 534 -41.94 -33.72 -18.90
CA GLY A 534 -42.98 -33.76 -17.85
C GLY A 534 -42.56 -33.74 -16.37
N THR A 535 -41.29 -33.54 -16.04
CA THR A 535 -40.84 -33.41 -14.65
C THR A 535 -40.61 -31.93 -14.35
N THR A 536 -41.46 -31.33 -13.51
CA THR A 536 -41.40 -29.90 -13.17
C THR A 536 -40.20 -29.58 -12.27
N ARG A 537 -39.01 -29.47 -12.86
CA ARG A 537 -37.94 -28.63 -12.30
C ARG A 537 -38.37 -27.17 -12.50
N GLY A 538 -38.46 -26.42 -11.40
CA GLY A 538 -39.02 -25.08 -11.39
C GLY A 538 -38.37 -24.14 -12.40
N ILE A 539 -39.13 -23.17 -12.90
CA ILE A 539 -38.67 -22.07 -13.74
C ILE A 539 -37.82 -21.13 -12.85
N LEU A 540 -36.62 -21.57 -12.51
CA LEU A 540 -35.56 -20.77 -11.92
C LEU A 540 -34.29 -21.18 -12.64
N VAL A 541 -33.75 -20.22 -13.40
CA VAL A 541 -32.37 -20.17 -13.90
C VAL A 541 -31.99 -21.31 -14.86
N GLY A 542 -31.63 -20.94 -16.09
CA GLY A 542 -31.12 -21.91 -17.06
C GLY A 542 -29.84 -22.58 -16.57
N GLU A 543 -29.95 -23.82 -16.14
CA GLU A 543 -28.86 -24.80 -16.22
C GLU A 543 -28.63 -25.06 -17.71
N ASN A 544 -27.59 -24.44 -18.27
CA ASN A 544 -27.09 -24.83 -19.57
C ASN A 544 -26.45 -26.22 -19.40
N ASN A 545 -27.08 -27.26 -19.92
CA ASN A 545 -26.51 -28.61 -20.08
C ASN A 545 -25.32 -28.68 -21.06
N VAL A 546 -24.58 -27.59 -21.26
CA VAL A 546 -23.19 -27.67 -21.71
C VAL A 546 -22.40 -27.89 -20.44
N SER A 547 -22.29 -29.15 -19.99
CA SER A 547 -21.37 -29.61 -18.93
C SER A 547 -20.77 -28.43 -18.16
N ASP A 548 -21.61 -27.82 -17.32
CA ASP A 548 -21.25 -26.60 -16.61
C ASP A 548 -20.03 -27.02 -15.80
N PRO A 549 -18.84 -26.41 -16.00
CA PRO A 549 -17.65 -26.87 -15.31
C PRO A 549 -17.97 -27.06 -13.84
N ALA A 550 -18.77 -26.15 -13.26
CA ALA A 550 -19.19 -26.07 -11.86
C ALA A 550 -19.75 -27.35 -11.21
N GLU A 551 -20.34 -28.31 -11.95
CA GLU A 551 -20.83 -29.57 -11.34
C GLU A 551 -19.71 -30.58 -11.02
N GLY A 552 -18.46 -30.30 -11.41
CA GLY A 552 -17.28 -31.09 -11.03
C GLY A 552 -16.26 -30.34 -10.16
N TRP A 553 -16.64 -29.21 -9.54
CA TRP A 553 -15.70 -28.41 -8.75
C TRP A 553 -15.82 -28.91 -7.33
N ASP A 554 -15.00 -29.90 -7.03
CA ASP A 554 -14.76 -30.32 -5.66
C ASP A 554 -13.99 -29.19 -4.96
N PHE A 555 -14.74 -28.18 -4.49
CA PHE A 555 -14.20 -27.03 -3.75
C PHE A 555 -13.62 -27.43 -2.39
N ASP A 556 -13.89 -28.67 -1.96
CA ASP A 556 -13.33 -29.29 -0.76
C ASP A 556 -12.04 -30.08 -1.08
N SER A 557 -11.68 -30.28 -2.36
CA SER A 557 -10.33 -30.73 -2.67
C SER A 557 -9.37 -29.60 -2.34
N GLU A 558 -8.42 -29.85 -1.43
CA GLU A 558 -7.26 -29.00 -1.16
C GLU A 558 -6.40 -28.91 -2.44
N VAL A 559 -6.90 -28.21 -3.46
CA VAL A 559 -6.11 -27.88 -4.64
C VAL A 559 -5.02 -26.97 -4.13
N ALA A 560 -3.77 -27.44 -4.21
CA ALA A 560 -2.61 -26.65 -3.88
C ALA A 560 -2.68 -25.33 -4.67
N ILE A 561 -2.99 -24.25 -3.95
CA ILE A 561 -3.13 -22.92 -4.53
C ILE A 561 -1.73 -22.52 -5.03
N PRO A 562 -1.53 -22.25 -6.33
CA PRO A 562 -0.23 -21.87 -6.86
C PRO A 562 0.31 -20.63 -6.15
N THR A 563 1.63 -20.56 -6.04
CA THR A 563 2.35 -19.43 -5.45
C THR A 563 1.89 -18.13 -6.11
N LEU A 564 1.53 -17.14 -5.29
CA LEU A 564 0.95 -15.88 -5.75
C LEU A 564 1.85 -15.20 -6.80
N GLY A 565 1.28 -14.86 -7.96
CA GLY A 565 1.99 -14.22 -9.06
C GLY A 565 2.93 -15.13 -9.86
N SER A 566 2.90 -16.46 -9.66
CA SER A 566 3.59 -17.40 -10.55
C SER A 566 2.90 -17.47 -11.92
N PRO A 567 3.58 -17.97 -12.98
CA PRO A 567 2.95 -18.18 -14.29
C PRO A 567 1.70 -19.07 -14.20
N GLU A 568 1.71 -20.09 -13.35
CA GLU A 568 0.60 -21.00 -13.10
C GLU A 568 -0.56 -20.26 -12.43
N ASP A 569 -0.28 -19.42 -11.42
CA ASP A 569 -1.29 -18.58 -10.79
C ASP A 569 -1.92 -17.60 -11.79
N LEU A 570 -1.12 -16.95 -12.64
CA LEU A 570 -1.63 -16.00 -13.64
C LEU A 570 -2.55 -16.67 -14.66
N GLU A 571 -2.27 -17.92 -15.03
CA GLU A 571 -3.15 -18.71 -15.91
C GLU A 571 -4.41 -19.18 -15.17
N GLU A 572 -4.29 -19.59 -13.91
CA GLU A 572 -5.44 -19.93 -13.08
C GLU A 572 -6.36 -18.73 -12.89
N VAL A 573 -5.84 -17.54 -12.58
CA VAL A 573 -6.66 -16.33 -12.42
C VAL A 573 -7.33 -15.92 -13.72
N ARG A 574 -6.69 -16.15 -14.86
CA ARG A 574 -7.30 -15.92 -16.18
C ARG A 574 -8.49 -16.82 -16.45
N THR A 575 -8.47 -18.05 -15.94
CA THR A 575 -9.51 -19.05 -16.20
C THR A 575 -10.56 -19.12 -15.10
N LYS A 576 -10.15 -18.96 -13.84
CA LYS A 576 -10.93 -19.16 -12.60
C LYS A 576 -10.73 -18.02 -11.58
N PRO A 577 -10.92 -16.73 -11.97
CA PRO A 577 -10.61 -15.62 -11.08
C PRO A 577 -11.39 -15.62 -9.76
N ILE A 578 -12.61 -16.15 -9.74
CA ILE A 578 -13.47 -16.11 -8.57
C ILE A 578 -12.92 -16.92 -7.38
N VAL A 579 -12.19 -18.01 -7.66
CA VAL A 579 -11.56 -18.85 -6.62
C VAL A 579 -10.42 -18.09 -5.95
N ARG A 580 -9.57 -17.43 -6.74
CA ARG A 580 -8.51 -16.56 -6.22
C ARG A 580 -9.07 -15.36 -5.45
N ALA A 581 -10.21 -14.80 -5.89
CA ALA A 581 -10.89 -13.73 -5.15
C ALA A 581 -11.33 -14.19 -3.76
N ARG A 582 -11.89 -15.39 -3.64
CA ARG A 582 -12.28 -16.00 -2.36
C ARG A 582 -11.07 -16.10 -1.43
N PHE A 583 -10.00 -16.76 -1.90
CA PHE A 583 -8.75 -16.92 -1.13
C PHE A 583 -8.22 -15.58 -0.62
N ALA A 584 -8.09 -14.58 -1.49
CA ALA A 584 -7.59 -13.27 -1.11
C ALA A 584 -8.47 -12.59 -0.04
N LEU A 585 -9.80 -12.74 -0.11
CA LEU A 585 -10.72 -12.17 0.87
C LEU A 585 -10.70 -12.92 2.20
N GLU A 586 -10.53 -14.24 2.19
CA GLU A 586 -10.39 -15.05 3.41
C GLU A 586 -9.11 -14.67 4.16
N VAL A 587 -7.97 -14.58 3.46
CA VAL A 587 -6.72 -14.05 4.05
C VAL A 587 -6.91 -12.63 4.58
N ALA A 588 -7.63 -11.77 3.85
CA ALA A 588 -7.92 -10.42 4.33
C ALA A 588 -8.73 -10.43 5.63
N ILE A 589 -9.68 -11.36 5.81
CA ILE A 589 -10.46 -11.49 7.05
C ILE A 589 -9.59 -12.02 8.20
N GLU A 590 -8.76 -13.03 7.96
CA GLU A 590 -7.87 -13.61 8.99
C GLU A 590 -6.86 -12.59 9.53
N LEU A 591 -6.45 -11.64 8.70
CA LEU A 591 -5.56 -10.55 9.11
C LEU A 591 -6.25 -9.52 10.03
N TYR A 592 -7.59 -9.51 10.11
CA TYR A 592 -8.32 -8.70 11.09
C TYR A 592 -8.49 -9.47 12.41
N PRO A 593 -8.05 -8.93 13.55
CA PRO A 593 -8.32 -9.54 14.85
C PRO A 593 -9.82 -9.57 15.11
N GLU A 594 -10.39 -10.76 15.40
CA GLU A 594 -11.82 -10.91 15.71
C GLU A 594 -12.21 -10.25 17.04
N GLU A 595 -11.25 -10.10 17.96
CA GLU A 595 -11.48 -9.61 19.33
C GLU A 595 -11.78 -8.10 19.39
N ASP A 596 -11.39 -7.36 18.36
CA ASP A 596 -11.63 -5.92 18.22
C ASP A 596 -12.82 -5.62 17.31
N GLU A 597 -13.98 -6.18 17.62
CA GLU A 597 -15.25 -5.86 16.93
C GLU A 597 -15.60 -4.36 16.99
N GLN A 598 -14.88 -3.58 17.80
CA GLN A 598 -14.98 -2.13 17.92
C GLN A 598 -14.10 -1.35 16.92
N VAL A 599 -13.12 -1.95 16.24
CA VAL A 599 -12.29 -1.21 15.29
C VAL A 599 -13.09 -0.97 14.00
N TYR A 600 -13.66 0.23 13.94
CA TYR A 600 -14.59 0.78 12.95
C TYR A 600 -14.00 0.93 11.53
N ASP A 601 -13.49 -0.15 10.94
CA ASP A 601 -12.82 -0.10 9.63
C ASP A 601 -13.79 -0.37 8.47
N LEU A 602 -13.91 0.60 7.55
CA LEU A 602 -14.66 0.47 6.30
C LEU A 602 -14.13 -0.66 5.41
N THR A 603 -12.85 -1.02 5.59
CA THR A 603 -12.18 -2.06 4.82
C THR A 603 -12.69 -3.44 5.18
N ILE A 604 -12.88 -3.79 6.47
CA ILE A 604 -13.47 -5.09 6.84
C ILE A 604 -14.90 -5.23 6.30
N GLN A 605 -15.68 -4.14 6.29
CA GLN A 605 -17.03 -4.15 5.70
C GLN A 605 -16.98 -4.40 4.19
N ALA A 606 -16.04 -3.77 3.49
CA ALA A 606 -15.82 -3.98 2.07
C ALA A 606 -15.36 -5.43 1.77
N VAL A 607 -14.50 -6.00 2.62
CA VAL A 607 -14.06 -7.40 2.54
C VAL A 607 -15.25 -8.35 2.72
N ARG A 608 -16.03 -8.20 3.80
CA ARG A 608 -17.23 -9.05 4.06
C ARG A 608 -18.26 -8.96 2.93
N LEU A 609 -18.51 -7.75 2.41
CA LEU A 609 -19.41 -7.55 1.27
C LEU A 609 -18.90 -8.20 -0.02
N SER A 610 -17.60 -8.05 -0.30
CA SER A 610 -16.97 -8.67 -1.47
C SER A 610 -17.00 -10.20 -1.35
N LEU A 611 -16.82 -10.73 -0.15
CA LEU A 611 -16.86 -12.17 0.11
C LEU A 611 -18.29 -12.71 -0.03
N ALA A 612 -19.30 -11.97 0.45
CA ALA A 612 -20.71 -12.30 0.22
C ALA A 612 -21.04 -12.38 -1.28
N TYR A 613 -20.53 -11.42 -2.08
CA TYR A 613 -20.67 -11.46 -3.54
C TYR A 613 -19.98 -12.68 -4.17
N VAL A 614 -18.75 -12.99 -3.75
CA VAL A 614 -18.01 -14.15 -4.24
C VAL A 614 -18.75 -15.46 -3.94
N TYR A 615 -19.27 -15.62 -2.72
CA TYR A 615 -20.08 -16.78 -2.35
C TYR A 615 -21.39 -16.88 -3.14
N LEU A 616 -22.06 -15.75 -3.45
CA LEU A 616 -23.23 -15.76 -4.35
C LEU A 616 -22.87 -16.27 -5.75
N GLU A 617 -21.75 -15.82 -6.32
CA GLU A 617 -21.30 -16.26 -7.64
C GLU A 617 -20.87 -17.74 -7.64
N MET A 618 -20.34 -18.23 -6.51
CA MET A 618 -20.01 -19.65 -6.30
C MET A 618 -21.22 -20.52 -5.92
N LYS A 619 -22.42 -19.94 -5.82
CA LYS A 619 -23.67 -20.59 -5.39
C LYS A 619 -23.64 -21.14 -3.95
N ASP A 620 -22.71 -20.69 -3.10
CA ASP A 620 -22.77 -20.93 -1.65
C ASP A 620 -23.63 -19.83 -1.00
N TYR A 621 -24.93 -20.08 -0.99
CA TYR A 621 -25.89 -19.12 -0.44
C TYR A 621 -25.81 -19.01 1.08
N ARG A 622 -25.29 -20.03 1.79
CA ARG A 622 -25.16 -19.97 3.25
C ARG A 622 -24.02 -19.05 3.64
N GLY A 623 -22.84 -19.21 3.02
CA GLY A 623 -21.70 -18.31 3.22
C GLY A 623 -22.05 -16.87 2.86
N ALA A 624 -22.68 -16.67 1.69
CA ALA A 624 -23.15 -15.35 1.25
C ALA A 624 -24.07 -14.66 2.27
N PHE A 625 -25.06 -15.39 2.79
CA PHE A 625 -25.98 -14.88 3.80
C PHE A 625 -25.25 -14.51 5.10
N GLN A 626 -24.37 -15.38 5.58
CA GLN A 626 -23.62 -15.17 6.82
C GLN A 626 -22.79 -13.87 6.78
N TYR A 627 -22.02 -13.65 5.72
CA TYR A 627 -21.20 -12.45 5.60
C TYR A 627 -22.03 -11.19 5.38
N ALA A 628 -23.09 -11.26 4.57
CA ALA A 628 -24.01 -10.12 4.38
C ALA A 628 -24.70 -9.72 5.71
N ASP A 629 -25.18 -10.70 6.48
CA ASP A 629 -25.84 -10.47 7.77
C ASP A 629 -24.86 -9.93 8.83
N ARG A 630 -23.62 -10.43 8.88
CA ARG A 630 -22.55 -9.88 9.73
C ARG A 630 -22.30 -8.40 9.43
N THR A 631 -22.21 -8.01 8.16
CA THR A 631 -22.09 -6.60 7.76
C THR A 631 -23.28 -5.79 8.26
N LEU A 632 -24.52 -6.27 8.08
CA LEU A 632 -25.73 -5.58 8.54
C LEU A 632 -25.79 -5.38 10.05
N ARG A 633 -25.31 -6.34 10.85
CA ARG A 633 -25.28 -6.21 12.32
C ARG A 633 -24.27 -5.18 12.80
N SER A 634 -23.17 -5.00 12.07
CA SER A 634 -22.14 -4.03 12.44
C SER A 634 -22.48 -2.58 12.05
N LEU A 635 -23.27 -2.35 11.00
CA LEU A 635 -23.58 -1.02 10.44
C LEU A 635 -24.33 -0.02 11.36
N PRO A 636 -25.29 -0.42 12.21
CA PRO A 636 -26.04 0.50 13.07
C PRO A 636 -25.17 1.33 14.01
N HIS A 637 -24.03 0.77 14.45
CA HIS A 637 -23.07 1.47 15.31
C HIS A 637 -22.46 2.70 14.61
N PHE A 638 -22.33 2.66 13.27
CA PHE A 638 -21.71 3.73 12.49
C PHE A 638 -22.66 4.90 12.22
N LYS A 639 -23.96 4.65 12.02
CA LYS A 639 -24.91 5.70 11.60
C LYS A 639 -25.20 6.76 12.67
N ASN A 640 -24.93 6.43 13.92
CA ASN A 640 -25.23 7.29 15.07
C ASN A 640 -24.08 8.22 15.46
N ASP A 641 -22.93 8.11 14.79
CA ASP A 641 -21.79 9.01 15.01
C ASP A 641 -22.12 10.42 14.45
N PRO A 642 -22.26 11.45 15.32
CA PRO A 642 -22.55 12.81 14.88
C PRO A 642 -21.40 13.45 14.08
N ASP A 643 -20.17 12.94 14.22
CA ASP A 643 -18.98 13.47 13.55
C ASP A 643 -18.76 12.85 12.17
N MET A 644 -19.68 11.99 11.72
CA MET A 644 -19.59 11.34 10.42
C MET A 644 -19.86 12.31 9.27
N ASP A 645 -18.90 12.45 8.36
CA ASP A 645 -19.05 13.27 7.17
C ASP A 645 -20.09 12.65 6.21
N ALA A 646 -20.73 13.51 5.42
CA ALA A 646 -21.81 13.10 4.53
C ALA A 646 -21.37 12.06 3.47
N ALA A 647 -20.10 12.09 3.04
CA ALA A 647 -19.58 11.16 2.03
C ALA A 647 -19.41 9.75 2.60
N ARG A 648 -18.87 9.63 3.81
CA ARG A 648 -18.74 8.38 4.58
C ARG A 648 -20.11 7.82 4.93
N LYS A 649 -21.04 8.67 5.36
CA LYS A 649 -22.44 8.27 5.61
C LYS A 649 -23.09 7.72 4.35
N ALA A 650 -22.93 8.39 3.21
CA ALA A 650 -23.44 7.90 1.92
C ALA A 650 -22.79 6.57 1.51
N MET A 651 -21.48 6.40 1.74
CA MET A 651 -20.76 5.15 1.47
C MET A 651 -21.28 4.00 2.34
N LEU A 652 -21.48 4.23 3.65
CA LEU A 652 -22.02 3.24 4.58
C LEU A 652 -23.47 2.88 4.26
N SER A 653 -24.33 3.86 3.95
CA SER A 653 -25.69 3.59 3.47
C SER A 653 -25.69 2.72 2.22
N ARG A 654 -24.75 2.96 1.30
CA ARG A 654 -24.61 2.15 0.09
C ARG A 654 -24.12 0.72 0.41
N GLN A 655 -23.18 0.57 1.33
CA GLN A 655 -22.71 -0.74 1.81
C GLN A 655 -23.85 -1.51 2.48
N GLU A 656 -24.66 -0.85 3.32
CA GLU A 656 -25.85 -1.44 3.94
C GLU A 656 -26.88 -1.88 2.91
N ALA A 657 -27.20 -1.02 1.94
CA ALA A 657 -28.13 -1.35 0.86
C ALA A 657 -27.64 -2.55 0.05
N THR A 658 -26.33 -2.62 -0.22
CA THR A 658 -25.71 -3.75 -0.93
C THR A 658 -25.78 -5.03 -0.09
N ALA A 659 -25.48 -4.97 1.20
CA ALA A 659 -25.60 -6.11 2.11
C ALA A 659 -27.05 -6.62 2.20
N ARG A 660 -28.04 -5.72 2.27
CA ARG A 660 -29.47 -6.09 2.24
C ARG A 660 -29.85 -6.81 0.95
N MET A 661 -29.35 -6.35 -0.19
CA MET A 661 -29.58 -7.01 -1.48
C MET A 661 -28.96 -8.42 -1.50
N TYR A 662 -27.71 -8.59 -1.05
CA TYR A 662 -27.05 -9.90 -1.00
C TYR A 662 -27.71 -10.86 -0.01
N ALA A 663 -28.05 -10.38 1.21
CA ALA A 663 -28.78 -11.18 2.19
C ALA A 663 -30.16 -11.61 1.67
N SER A 664 -30.85 -10.71 0.96
CA SER A 664 -32.15 -11.01 0.33
C SER A 664 -32.03 -12.08 -0.76
N GLU A 665 -31.04 -11.96 -1.64
CA GLU A 665 -30.80 -12.93 -2.72
C GLU A 665 -30.41 -14.30 -2.17
N ALA A 666 -29.45 -14.34 -1.23
CA ALA A 666 -29.03 -15.56 -0.57
C ALA A 666 -30.21 -16.25 0.16
N SER A 667 -31.02 -15.47 0.90
CA SER A 667 -32.20 -15.99 1.59
C SER A 667 -33.25 -16.57 0.62
N ALA A 668 -33.47 -15.91 -0.52
CA ALA A 668 -34.39 -16.39 -1.54
C ALA A 668 -33.93 -17.74 -2.13
N MET A 669 -32.64 -17.88 -2.41
CA MET A 669 -32.06 -19.12 -2.93
C MET A 669 -32.07 -20.26 -1.90
N LEU A 670 -31.99 -19.93 -0.61
CA LEU A 670 -32.18 -20.89 0.49
C LEU A 670 -33.67 -21.24 0.75
N GLY A 671 -34.60 -20.76 -0.08
CA GLY A 671 -36.04 -21.00 0.06
C GLY A 671 -36.71 -20.17 1.16
N LYS A 672 -36.00 -19.22 1.79
CA LYS A 672 -36.52 -18.35 2.86
C LYS A 672 -37.08 -17.05 2.29
N SER A 673 -38.15 -17.17 1.50
CA SER A 673 -38.75 -16.05 0.76
C SER A 673 -39.28 -14.91 1.65
N LEU A 674 -39.80 -15.24 2.84
CA LEU A 674 -40.27 -14.23 3.81
C LEU A 674 -39.12 -13.41 4.40
N GLU A 675 -38.01 -14.07 4.73
CA GLU A 675 -36.79 -13.42 5.22
C GLU A 675 -36.15 -12.56 4.13
N SER A 676 -36.11 -13.05 2.89
CA SER A 676 -35.72 -12.28 1.72
C SER A 676 -36.53 -10.99 1.56
N MET A 677 -37.85 -11.06 1.75
CA MET A 677 -38.73 -9.90 1.72
C MET A 677 -38.44 -8.91 2.85
N LYS A 678 -38.13 -9.40 4.06
CA LYS A 678 -37.78 -8.57 5.22
C LYS A 678 -36.56 -7.69 4.91
N TYR A 679 -35.52 -8.23 4.27
CA TYR A 679 -34.35 -7.44 3.88
C TYR A 679 -34.66 -6.38 2.81
N LEU A 680 -35.60 -6.64 1.88
CA LEU A 680 -35.98 -5.67 0.85
C LEU A 680 -36.93 -4.58 1.38
N ALA A 681 -37.97 -4.98 2.10
CA ALA A 681 -38.99 -4.09 2.66
C ALA A 681 -38.53 -3.37 3.94
N GLY A 682 -37.49 -3.85 4.62
CA GLY A 682 -36.92 -3.21 5.80
C GLY A 682 -37.89 -3.09 6.96
N ASP A 683 -38.18 -1.86 7.36
CA ASP A 683 -39.10 -1.48 8.44
C ASP A 683 -40.59 -1.64 8.07
N GLY A 684 -40.88 -2.01 6.81
CA GLY A 684 -42.25 -2.17 6.31
C GLY A 684 -42.95 -0.85 5.96
N GLN A 685 -42.23 0.28 5.96
CA GLN A 685 -42.80 1.54 5.48
C GLN A 685 -42.94 1.52 3.96
N ASN A 686 -43.95 2.25 3.45
CA ASN A 686 -44.34 2.25 2.04
C ASN A 686 -43.22 2.71 1.08
N ASP A 687 -42.23 3.46 1.57
CA ASP A 687 -41.12 4.01 0.79
C ASP A 687 -39.81 3.22 0.95
N ALA A 688 -39.80 2.12 1.72
CA ALA A 688 -38.58 1.41 2.07
C ALA A 688 -37.81 0.86 0.85
N ILE A 689 -38.53 0.41 -0.19
CA ILE A 689 -37.94 -0.04 -1.46
C ILE A 689 -37.25 1.11 -2.19
N ASP A 690 -37.87 2.29 -2.18
CA ASP A 690 -37.34 3.48 -2.84
C ASP A 690 -36.14 4.07 -2.07
N ARG A 691 -36.17 4.03 -0.74
CA ARG A 691 -35.01 4.35 0.12
C ARG A 691 -33.85 3.39 -0.15
N LEU A 692 -34.10 2.08 -0.17
CA LEU A 692 -33.07 1.08 -0.47
C LEU A 692 -32.45 1.29 -1.86
N ALA A 693 -33.26 1.61 -2.86
CA ALA A 693 -32.77 1.91 -4.20
C ALA A 693 -31.96 3.22 -4.27
N SER A 694 -32.36 4.25 -3.51
CA SER A 694 -31.64 5.52 -3.39
C SER A 694 -30.26 5.33 -2.76
N ASP A 695 -30.19 4.57 -1.67
CA ASP A 695 -28.95 4.23 -0.99
C ASP A 695 -28.02 3.38 -1.87
N LEU A 696 -28.57 2.37 -2.56
CA LEU A 696 -27.82 1.52 -3.49
C LEU A 696 -27.22 2.31 -4.66
N ALA A 697 -27.99 3.26 -5.20
CA ALA A 697 -27.55 4.13 -6.28
C ALA A 697 -26.53 5.19 -5.81
N GLY A 698 -26.47 5.48 -4.50
CA GLY A 698 -25.75 6.64 -3.97
C GLY A 698 -26.30 7.96 -4.53
N VAL A 699 -27.61 8.02 -4.79
CA VAL A 699 -28.29 9.15 -5.43
C VAL A 699 -29.53 9.50 -4.63
N THR A 700 -29.58 10.73 -4.11
CA THR A 700 -30.79 11.25 -3.46
C THR A 700 -31.84 11.65 -4.50
N PHE A 701 -33.12 11.68 -4.12
CA PHE A 701 -34.21 12.14 -4.99
C PHE A 701 -33.99 13.58 -5.48
N VAL A 702 -33.40 14.44 -4.66
CA VAL A 702 -33.05 15.82 -5.04
C VAL A 702 -31.98 15.84 -6.13
N MET A 703 -30.94 14.99 -6.02
CA MET A 703 -29.94 14.87 -7.08
C MET A 703 -30.55 14.32 -8.38
N ALA A 704 -31.44 13.33 -8.29
CA ALA A 704 -32.13 12.77 -9.45
C ALA A 704 -33.10 13.76 -10.12
N ALA A 705 -33.68 14.70 -9.37
CA ALA A 705 -34.51 15.77 -9.93
C ALA A 705 -33.69 16.76 -10.77
N ASN A 706 -32.43 17.00 -10.39
CA ASN A 706 -31.56 18.01 -10.99
C ASN A 706 -30.58 17.46 -12.04
N ASP A 707 -30.19 16.18 -11.97
CA ASP A 707 -29.24 15.55 -12.89
C ASP A 707 -29.86 14.33 -13.61
N PRO A 708 -30.01 14.35 -14.95
CA PRO A 708 -30.55 13.22 -15.71
C PRO A 708 -29.71 11.95 -15.59
N LYS A 709 -28.39 12.04 -15.38
CA LYS A 709 -27.53 10.88 -15.16
C LYS A 709 -27.77 10.27 -13.78
N ALA A 710 -27.92 11.09 -12.74
CA ALA A 710 -28.35 10.65 -11.43
C ALA A 710 -29.74 10.00 -11.49
N LYS A 711 -30.68 10.58 -12.23
CA LYS A 711 -32.02 10.01 -12.46
C LYS A 711 -31.98 8.63 -13.10
N ALA A 712 -31.18 8.45 -14.15
CA ALA A 712 -31.03 7.17 -14.83
C ALA A 712 -30.40 6.09 -13.91
N ARG A 713 -29.41 6.48 -13.09
CA ARG A 713 -28.81 5.57 -12.09
C ARG A 713 -29.82 5.15 -11.03
N LEU A 714 -30.59 6.10 -10.49
CA LEU A 714 -31.63 5.82 -9.51
C LEU A 714 -32.71 4.89 -10.09
N ALA A 715 -33.20 5.18 -11.30
CA ALA A 715 -34.19 4.35 -11.97
C ALA A 715 -33.67 2.91 -12.18
N LYS A 716 -32.40 2.73 -12.55
CA LYS A 716 -31.79 1.41 -12.68
C LYS A 716 -31.76 0.65 -11.35
N ALA A 717 -31.40 1.31 -10.25
CA ALA A 717 -31.42 0.71 -8.92
C ALA A 717 -32.84 0.36 -8.48
N GLN A 718 -33.81 1.26 -8.69
CA GLN A 718 -35.22 1.01 -8.40
C GLN A 718 -35.77 -0.18 -9.18
N THR A 719 -35.45 -0.30 -10.48
CA THR A 719 -35.81 -1.47 -11.29
C THR A 719 -35.23 -2.74 -10.67
N MET A 720 -33.95 -2.75 -10.29
CA MET A 720 -33.29 -3.91 -9.68
C MET A 720 -33.94 -4.36 -8.37
N VAL A 721 -34.17 -3.43 -7.44
CA VAL A 721 -34.79 -3.73 -6.14
C VAL A 721 -36.24 -4.20 -6.33
N ARG A 722 -37.02 -3.54 -7.20
CA ARG A 722 -38.41 -3.95 -7.49
C ARG A 722 -38.50 -5.32 -8.18
N CYS A 723 -37.57 -5.66 -9.07
CA CYS A 723 -37.51 -7.01 -9.65
C CYS A 723 -37.28 -8.08 -8.57
N SER A 724 -36.36 -7.80 -7.64
CA SER A 724 -36.03 -8.72 -6.55
C SER A 724 -37.20 -8.87 -5.58
N ALA A 725 -37.85 -7.76 -5.22
CA ALA A 725 -39.05 -7.76 -4.38
C ALA A 725 -40.24 -8.44 -5.08
N SER A 726 -40.37 -8.30 -6.40
CA SER A 726 -41.37 -9.01 -7.18
C SER A 726 -41.16 -10.53 -7.10
N ALA A 727 -39.92 -11.00 -7.31
CA ALA A 727 -39.59 -12.42 -7.24
C ALA A 727 -39.83 -13.00 -5.84
N ALA A 728 -39.37 -12.31 -4.79
CA ALA A 728 -39.60 -12.72 -3.40
C ALA A 728 -41.10 -12.71 -3.04
N SER A 729 -41.89 -11.72 -3.50
CA SER A 729 -43.34 -11.68 -3.27
C SER A 729 -44.06 -12.85 -3.93
N ALA A 730 -43.67 -13.21 -5.16
CA ALA A 730 -44.21 -14.39 -5.85
C ALA A 730 -43.85 -15.69 -5.12
N ALA A 731 -42.63 -15.78 -4.57
CA ALA A 731 -42.20 -16.95 -3.79
C ALA A 731 -42.92 -17.07 -2.43
N VAL A 732 -43.36 -15.96 -1.84
CA VAL A 732 -44.23 -15.95 -0.64
C VAL A 732 -45.68 -16.33 -0.99
N GLY A 733 -46.07 -16.25 -2.27
CA GLY A 733 -47.45 -16.48 -2.74
C GLY A 733 -48.28 -15.22 -2.91
N ASN A 734 -47.71 -14.02 -2.69
CA ASN A 734 -48.37 -12.75 -2.95
C ASN A 734 -48.20 -12.32 -4.41
N LEU A 735 -48.95 -12.98 -5.30
CA LEU A 735 -48.84 -12.79 -6.75
C LEU A 735 -49.31 -11.42 -7.23
N SER A 736 -50.30 -10.81 -6.57
CA SER A 736 -50.81 -9.48 -6.93
C SER A 736 -49.75 -8.40 -6.69
N ALA A 737 -49.11 -8.39 -5.51
CA ALA A 737 -48.00 -7.49 -5.22
C ALA A 737 -46.80 -7.74 -6.13
N SER A 738 -46.47 -9.01 -6.38
CA SER A 738 -45.40 -9.40 -7.30
C SER A 738 -45.57 -8.79 -8.70
N LYS A 739 -46.78 -8.88 -9.26
CA LYS A 739 -47.13 -8.34 -10.58
C LYS A 739 -47.07 -6.81 -10.61
N GLN A 740 -47.57 -6.14 -9.57
CA GLN A 740 -47.50 -4.68 -9.46
C GLN A 740 -46.05 -4.18 -9.43
N LEU A 741 -45.18 -4.84 -8.65
CA LEU A 741 -43.76 -4.51 -8.56
C LEU A 741 -43.05 -4.75 -9.90
N ALA A 742 -43.33 -5.86 -10.58
CA ALA A 742 -42.78 -6.13 -11.91
C ALA A 742 -43.23 -5.11 -12.95
N LEU A 743 -44.51 -4.70 -12.93
CA LEU A 743 -45.04 -3.68 -13.85
C LEU A 743 -44.36 -2.34 -13.63
N SER A 744 -44.20 -1.94 -12.36
CA SER A 744 -43.47 -0.74 -11.98
C SER A 744 -42.01 -0.78 -12.43
N ALA A 745 -41.32 -1.91 -12.23
CA ALA A 745 -39.95 -2.11 -12.68
C ALA A 745 -39.82 -1.98 -14.21
N GLN A 746 -40.77 -2.55 -14.94
CA GLN A 746 -40.81 -2.52 -16.41
C GLN A 746 -41.08 -1.10 -16.93
N ALA A 747 -41.98 -0.36 -16.28
CA ALA A 747 -42.27 1.03 -16.64
C ALA A 747 -41.01 1.89 -16.52
N MET A 748 -40.26 1.78 -15.43
CA MET A 748 -38.99 2.51 -15.26
C MET A 748 -37.93 2.09 -16.27
N GLU A 749 -37.81 0.79 -16.54
CA GLU A 749 -36.85 0.31 -17.53
C GLU A 749 -37.18 0.83 -18.93
N ASN A 750 -38.46 0.87 -19.30
CA ASN A 750 -38.91 1.46 -20.57
C ASN A 750 -38.62 2.96 -20.67
N SER A 751 -38.60 3.69 -19.55
CA SER A 751 -38.29 5.12 -19.54
C SER A 751 -36.79 5.44 -19.59
N TYR A 752 -35.92 4.53 -19.14
CA TYR A 752 -34.50 4.85 -18.90
C TYR A 752 -33.47 3.87 -19.49
N SER A 753 -33.87 2.67 -19.94
CA SER A 753 -32.96 1.69 -20.53
C SER A 753 -32.92 1.78 -22.05
N ILE A 754 -31.70 1.77 -22.61
CA ILE A 754 -31.45 1.76 -24.06
C ILE A 754 -31.55 0.34 -24.62
N SER A 755 -31.37 -0.70 -23.78
CA SER A 755 -31.37 -2.11 -24.21
C SER A 755 -32.56 -2.86 -23.63
N ARG A 756 -33.33 -3.52 -24.51
CA ARG A 756 -34.48 -4.36 -24.15
C ARG A 756 -34.15 -5.85 -24.03
N ASP A 757 -33.02 -6.27 -24.58
CA ASP A 757 -32.74 -7.69 -24.85
C ASP A 757 -32.50 -8.53 -23.59
N HIS A 758 -32.24 -7.87 -22.45
CA HIS A 758 -32.00 -8.53 -21.16
C HIS A 758 -32.75 -7.88 -19.99
N SER A 759 -34.01 -7.47 -20.23
CA SER A 759 -34.82 -6.82 -19.21
C SER A 759 -35.10 -7.73 -18.02
N SER A 760 -34.50 -7.39 -16.87
CA SER A 760 -34.79 -8.06 -15.60
C SER A 760 -36.24 -7.87 -15.16
N ALA A 761 -36.86 -6.73 -15.49
CA ALA A 761 -38.26 -6.49 -15.18
C ALA A 761 -39.20 -7.41 -15.96
N ARG A 762 -38.92 -7.66 -17.24
CA ARG A 762 -39.67 -8.65 -18.03
C ARG A 762 -39.50 -10.05 -17.46
N ARG A 763 -38.30 -10.44 -17.05
CA ARG A 763 -38.07 -11.76 -16.41
C ARG A 763 -38.86 -11.90 -15.11
N ALA A 764 -38.86 -10.87 -14.26
CA ALA A 764 -39.67 -10.85 -13.05
C ALA A 764 -41.17 -10.99 -13.38
N MET A 765 -41.66 -10.25 -14.38
CA MET A 765 -43.04 -10.36 -14.85
C MET A 765 -43.41 -11.77 -15.33
N LEU A 766 -42.54 -12.37 -16.14
CA LEU A 766 -42.71 -13.74 -16.64
C LEU A 766 -42.80 -14.72 -15.48
N TYR A 767 -41.90 -14.60 -14.50
CA TYR A 767 -41.92 -15.43 -13.31
C TYR A 767 -43.24 -15.30 -12.53
N SER A 768 -43.72 -14.07 -12.31
CA SER A 768 -45.01 -13.82 -11.64
C SER A 768 -46.19 -14.44 -12.41
N MET A 769 -46.26 -14.24 -13.74
CA MET A 769 -47.34 -14.78 -14.58
C MET A 769 -47.34 -16.31 -14.63
N LEU A 770 -46.16 -16.93 -14.66
CA LEU A 770 -46.02 -18.38 -14.66
C LEU A 770 -46.43 -18.98 -13.31
N ARG A 771 -46.09 -18.32 -12.19
CA ARG A 771 -46.56 -18.70 -10.84
C ARG A 771 -48.08 -18.51 -10.66
N GLU A 772 -48.67 -17.53 -11.33
CA GLU A 772 -50.13 -17.30 -11.37
C GLU A 772 -50.88 -18.34 -12.22
N GLY A 773 -50.17 -19.15 -13.02
CA GLY A 773 -50.78 -20.08 -13.99
C GLY A 773 -51.25 -19.40 -15.28
N ASN A 774 -50.91 -18.13 -15.49
CA ASN A 774 -51.28 -17.37 -16.71
C ASN A 774 -50.25 -17.58 -17.83
N HIS A 775 -50.17 -18.82 -18.32
CA HIS A 775 -49.22 -19.22 -19.37
C HIS A 775 -49.42 -18.44 -20.69
N GLY A 776 -50.66 -18.04 -21.00
CA GLY A 776 -50.98 -17.28 -22.21
C GLY A 776 -50.36 -15.87 -22.21
N ALA A 777 -50.49 -15.14 -21.10
CA ALA A 777 -49.87 -13.83 -20.95
C ALA A 777 -48.33 -13.93 -20.94
N ALA A 778 -47.78 -14.94 -20.24
CA ALA A 778 -46.33 -15.17 -20.22
C ALA A 778 -45.78 -15.45 -21.64
N LEU A 779 -46.47 -16.28 -22.43
CA LEU A 779 -46.08 -16.57 -23.80
C LEU A 779 -46.18 -15.33 -24.71
N SER A 780 -47.22 -14.51 -24.54
CA SER A 780 -47.36 -13.24 -25.26
C SER A 780 -46.20 -12.29 -24.95
N LEU A 781 -45.82 -12.18 -23.68
CA LEU A 781 -44.70 -11.35 -23.24
C LEU A 781 -43.36 -11.86 -23.80
N LEU A 782 -43.13 -13.18 -23.81
CA LEU A 782 -41.95 -13.80 -24.45
C LEU A 782 -41.90 -13.52 -25.97
N ARG A 783 -43.05 -13.59 -26.65
CA ARG A 783 -43.14 -13.29 -28.09
C ARG A 783 -42.83 -11.82 -28.39
N SER A 784 -43.24 -10.89 -27.52
CA SER A 784 -42.93 -9.46 -27.67
C SER A 784 -41.46 -9.08 -27.45
N ALA A 785 -40.62 -10.05 -27.05
CA ALA A 785 -39.19 -9.87 -26.87
C ALA A 785 -38.36 -10.38 -28.07
N ARG A 786 -38.98 -11.11 -29.00
CA ARG A 786 -38.41 -11.40 -30.31
C ARG A 786 -38.68 -10.24 -31.25
#